data_AF-A0A9X1TCW8-F1
#
_entry.id   AF-A0A9X1TCW8-F1
#
_cell.length_a   1.000
_cell.length_b   1.000
_cell.length_c   1.000
_cell.angle_alpha   90.00
_cell.angle_beta   90.00
_cell.angle_gamma   90.00
#
_symmetry.space_group_name_H-M   'P 1'
#
loop_
_entity.id
_entity.type
_entity.pdbx_description
1 polymer ?
#
loop_
_entity_poly.entity_id
_entity_poly.type
_entity_poly.pdbx_seq_one_letter_code
_entity_poly.pdbx_strand_id
1 'polypeptide(L)'
;MSSLTQLSDICQRLAPFGWAALLKRHGLNIEAPNLEAEIYKDISATIDRNILGFEDFISSGRRAVEPYIPCKSLLFHAFSSPNVHPGPGNSIVDNQDAYPTLTELDALENFIFSSHHGASGVAVRDKTFFEENFQSDNLSITVFAYQYRAGIRSVNERYADFVYSRTGVSRVGTAGPVYVPARRSFWTIPENGEDTIPVLPARYGLFLAEKRLATRREDVLRNPSDNRDYNFPIHKIFSGDDCIRNLNIPDFEFAENHLSEKLKRAFEAINVPQNGFDINHAPFLTSSKSGGKLVSLEPVGSSAILVPEHEETLVSFAEQDGRKVSFRVPARGNNNRFSTSFQIPTFGGGLRLGPEYMNIRFQLMADDTVENVSDQFPAARHNDFLTKVRTGGYDAALFTDKTCDGCIVPQFAGPNPLTDKILPAYSLVTAPDFFPLCDQLEIVNWLAENRLTANEHFAFGAPRPLFNDRSRINPFIELPDSGNAAFSENTQTETVVAIVSMSVFSNSNSIVTKDHNQVSFLTDAASGVFAPGWDVSLVFDRGLNKSFLSSSGLGSPFPEDAKLCAALNSFWPAVAPDASQTFIDDKVNGVIPTAFPMMNSELGYHQNHPLVTTGIKSASTGWDGEQGPFFEGDFQFVNFTNIERSDYTANALKGKISVKQLCMVGASEWIDRMTVLRNCIFILPGNGRVPDSKEMRLVYAEKITDWGEAAERVDVRLTGVGYIFQFAVLEGNELSTGEVMRRKKAVKESYTCQISETFIFFKENSQPNFQAVRRSAIPIRR
;
A
#
# COMPACT_ATOMS: atom_id res chain seq x y z
N MET A 1 -16.52 19.44 28.29
CA MET A 1 -16.46 20.69 27.49
C MET A 1 -17.39 20.47 26.31
N SER A 2 -18.30 21.41 26.00
CA SER A 2 -19.27 21.16 24.91
C SER A 2 -18.55 21.07 23.56
N SER A 3 -19.05 20.22 22.65
CA SER A 3 -18.49 20.06 21.30
C SER A 3 -18.38 21.38 20.52
N LEU A 4 -19.30 22.33 20.73
CA LEU A 4 -19.24 23.67 20.12
C LEU A 4 -18.05 24.52 20.61
N THR A 5 -17.68 24.40 21.89
CA THR A 5 -16.54 25.15 22.46
C THR A 5 -15.24 24.68 21.83
N GLN A 6 -15.07 23.36 21.71
CA GLN A 6 -13.90 22.77 21.05
C GLN A 6 -13.79 23.22 19.59
N LEU A 7 -14.91 23.28 18.86
CA LEU A 7 -14.93 23.79 17.49
C LEU A 7 -14.49 25.26 17.42
N SER A 8 -14.95 26.09 18.37
CA SER A 8 -14.53 27.49 18.46
C SER A 8 -13.03 27.62 18.67
N ASP A 9 -12.45 26.83 19.56
CA ASP A 9 -11.01 26.86 19.85
C ASP A 9 -10.18 26.46 18.62
N ILE A 10 -10.61 25.43 17.89
CA ILE A 10 -9.97 24.99 16.62
C ILE A 10 -10.02 26.12 15.59
N CYS A 11 -11.20 26.73 15.39
CA CYS A 11 -11.38 27.83 14.45
C CYS A 11 -10.50 29.03 14.79
N GLN A 12 -10.45 29.44 16.06
CA GLN A 12 -9.62 30.57 16.52
C GLN A 12 -8.12 30.28 16.35
N ARG A 13 -7.68 29.06 16.66
CA ARG A 13 -6.28 28.65 16.50
C ARG A 13 -5.83 28.66 15.03
N LEU A 14 -6.69 28.17 14.14
CA LEU A 14 -6.37 28.04 12.71
C LEU A 14 -6.56 29.35 11.92
N ALA A 15 -7.48 30.21 12.32
CA ALA A 15 -7.76 31.50 11.68
C ALA A 15 -6.51 32.29 11.22
N PRO A 16 -5.50 32.55 12.07
CA PRO A 16 -4.36 33.41 11.71
C PRO A 16 -3.44 32.83 10.63
N PHE A 17 -3.50 31.53 10.35
CA PHE A 17 -2.65 30.89 9.35
C PHE A 17 -3.13 31.06 7.90
N GLY A 18 -4.21 31.81 7.68
CA GLY A 18 -4.81 32.07 6.36
C GLY A 18 -6.20 31.44 6.18
N TRP A 19 -6.60 30.53 7.08
CA TRP A 19 -7.91 29.88 7.04
C TRP A 19 -9.07 30.87 7.12
N ALA A 20 -8.97 31.91 7.94
CA ALA A 20 -10.02 32.92 8.04
C ALA A 20 -10.20 33.69 6.71
N ALA A 21 -9.10 34.03 6.04
CA ALA A 21 -9.14 34.71 4.75
C ALA A 21 -9.73 33.79 3.66
N LEU A 22 -9.31 32.52 3.62
CA LEU A 22 -9.82 31.52 2.68
C LEU A 22 -11.33 31.29 2.86
N LEU A 23 -11.78 31.00 4.07
CA LEU A 23 -13.18 30.66 4.36
C LEU A 23 -14.14 31.84 4.19
N LYS A 24 -13.68 33.08 4.43
CA LYS A 24 -14.46 34.29 4.14
C LYS A 24 -14.84 34.41 2.66
N ARG A 25 -14.02 33.89 1.73
CA ARG A 25 -14.35 33.85 0.29
C ARG A 25 -15.57 32.98 -0.01
N HIS A 26 -15.84 31.98 0.83
CA HIS A 26 -17.03 31.15 0.74
C HIS A 26 -18.21 31.68 1.58
N GLY A 27 -18.07 32.85 2.20
CA GLY A 27 -19.10 33.45 3.06
C GLY A 27 -19.08 32.99 4.53
N LEU A 28 -18.04 32.29 4.97
CA LEU A 28 -17.91 31.78 6.35
C LEU A 28 -16.91 32.63 7.15
N ASN A 29 -17.35 33.21 8.29
CA ASN A 29 -16.46 33.89 9.21
C ASN A 29 -16.19 33.05 10.47
N ILE A 30 -15.08 32.31 10.45
CA ILE A 30 -14.67 31.45 11.59
C ILE A 30 -14.18 32.24 12.82
N GLU A 31 -14.01 33.57 12.70
CA GLU A 31 -13.60 34.47 13.79
C GLU A 31 -14.82 35.17 14.42
N ALA A 32 -16.04 34.84 14.02
CA ALA A 32 -17.22 35.52 14.53
C ALA A 32 -17.43 35.24 16.03
N PRO A 33 -17.83 36.24 16.83
CA PRO A 33 -18.14 36.05 18.25
C PRO A 33 -19.25 35.01 18.51
N ASN A 34 -20.17 34.83 17.56
CA ASN A 34 -21.18 33.79 17.59
C ASN A 34 -20.93 32.80 16.45
N LEU A 35 -20.05 31.84 16.71
CA LEU A 35 -19.70 30.81 15.73
C LEU A 35 -20.90 29.92 15.37
N GLU A 36 -21.79 29.62 16.32
CA GLU A 36 -22.97 28.76 16.08
C GLU A 36 -23.89 29.36 14.99
N ALA A 37 -24.12 30.67 15.04
CA ALA A 37 -24.90 31.35 14.01
C ALA A 37 -24.20 31.32 12.63
N GLU A 38 -22.87 31.44 12.61
CA GLU A 38 -22.10 31.41 11.36
C GLU A 38 -22.07 30.02 10.72
N ILE A 39 -21.92 28.95 11.51
CA ILE A 39 -21.74 27.60 10.94
C ILE A 39 -23.01 27.03 10.30
N TYR A 40 -24.20 27.46 10.76
CA TYR A 40 -25.50 27.05 10.21
C TYR A 40 -26.08 28.03 9.19
N LYS A 41 -25.43 29.17 8.96
CA LYS A 41 -25.81 30.14 7.93
C LYS A 41 -25.84 29.48 6.56
N ASP A 42 -26.86 29.79 5.76
CA ASP A 42 -26.89 29.37 4.36
C ASP A 42 -25.88 30.19 3.55
N ILE A 43 -24.83 29.51 3.09
CA ILE A 43 -23.75 30.04 2.28
C ILE A 43 -23.75 29.44 0.86
N SER A 44 -24.84 28.79 0.45
CA SER A 44 -24.94 28.15 -0.87
C SER A 44 -24.67 29.09 -2.04
N ALA A 45 -25.05 30.37 -1.93
CA ALA A 45 -24.81 31.39 -2.95
C ALA A 45 -23.37 31.90 -3.00
N THR A 46 -22.56 31.65 -1.96
CA THR A 46 -21.19 32.18 -1.84
C THR A 46 -20.10 31.12 -1.94
N ILE A 47 -20.45 29.82 -1.87
CA ILE A 47 -19.47 28.74 -2.03
C ILE A 47 -18.91 28.75 -3.47
N ASP A 48 -17.66 29.19 -3.62
CA ASP A 48 -16.93 29.19 -4.88
C ASP A 48 -16.10 27.91 -5.07
N ARG A 49 -16.56 27.00 -5.94
CA ARG A 49 -15.87 25.74 -6.25
C ARG A 49 -14.77 25.88 -7.32
N ASN A 50 -14.52 27.11 -7.80
CA ASN A 50 -13.37 27.38 -8.66
C ASN A 50 -12.11 27.73 -7.85
N ILE A 51 -12.25 27.85 -6.53
CA ILE A 51 -11.11 27.98 -5.61
C ILE A 51 -10.40 26.63 -5.55
N LEU A 52 -9.10 26.64 -5.83
CA LEU A 52 -8.25 25.44 -5.76
C LEU A 52 -8.40 24.76 -4.40
N GLY A 53 -8.61 23.44 -4.44
CA GLY A 53 -8.87 22.60 -3.27
C GLY A 53 -10.36 22.32 -3.02
N PHE A 54 -11.29 23.13 -3.54
CA PHE A 54 -12.73 22.99 -3.33
C PHE A 54 -13.50 22.46 -4.56
N GLU A 55 -12.78 22.04 -5.61
CA GLU A 55 -13.37 21.58 -6.88
C GLU A 55 -14.26 20.34 -6.68
N ASP A 56 -13.91 19.50 -5.70
CA ASP A 56 -14.61 18.27 -5.35
C ASP A 56 -15.49 18.39 -4.10
N PHE A 57 -15.73 19.61 -3.60
CA PHE A 57 -16.76 19.84 -2.59
C PHE A 57 -18.15 19.65 -3.20
N ILE A 58 -19.02 18.90 -2.52
CA ILE A 58 -20.33 18.49 -3.06
C ILE A 58 -21.20 19.70 -3.46
N SER A 59 -21.83 19.68 -4.65
CA SER A 59 -22.63 20.82 -5.15
C SER A 59 -23.81 21.18 -4.26
N SER A 60 -24.37 20.20 -3.54
CA SER A 60 -25.52 20.37 -2.65
C SER A 60 -25.13 20.82 -1.23
N GLY A 61 -23.85 21.10 -0.97
CA GLY A 61 -23.38 21.69 0.28
C GLY A 61 -23.81 23.15 0.41
N ARG A 62 -24.35 23.53 1.57
CA ARG A 62 -24.97 24.86 1.80
C ARG A 62 -24.53 25.54 3.09
N ARG A 63 -23.78 24.87 3.97
CA ARG A 63 -23.44 25.33 5.32
C ARG A 63 -21.98 25.03 5.64
N ALA A 64 -21.44 25.68 6.66
CA ALA A 64 -20.12 25.34 7.18
C ALA A 64 -20.13 23.95 7.82
N VAL A 65 -21.17 23.67 8.60
CA VAL A 65 -21.46 22.36 9.18
C VAL A 65 -22.86 21.93 8.76
N GLU A 66 -22.94 20.81 8.06
CA GLU A 66 -24.18 20.11 7.76
C GLU A 66 -24.35 18.97 8.78
N PRO A 67 -25.35 19.06 9.69
CA PRO A 67 -25.61 18.03 10.68
C PRO A 67 -25.66 16.62 10.08
N TYR A 68 -24.86 15.73 10.64
CA TYR A 68 -24.75 14.32 10.30
C TYR A 68 -24.28 14.00 8.87
N ILE A 69 -23.85 14.98 8.08
CA ILE A 69 -23.43 14.79 6.68
C ILE A 69 -22.06 15.44 6.44
N PRO A 70 -20.95 14.72 6.69
CA PRO A 70 -19.60 15.28 6.57
C PRO A 70 -19.28 15.86 5.20
N CYS A 71 -19.63 15.19 4.11
CA CYS A 71 -19.33 15.68 2.75
C CYS A 71 -20.03 16.98 2.36
N LYS A 72 -21.10 17.38 3.06
CA LYS A 72 -21.81 18.66 2.88
C LYS A 72 -21.31 19.77 3.80
N SER A 73 -20.42 19.45 4.74
CA SER A 73 -19.86 20.40 5.70
C SER A 73 -18.63 21.09 5.09
N LEU A 74 -18.77 22.34 4.65
CA LEU A 74 -17.67 23.09 4.01
C LEU A 74 -16.44 23.21 4.94
N LEU A 75 -16.66 23.45 6.23
CA LEU A 75 -15.57 23.59 7.20
C LEU A 75 -14.78 22.28 7.34
N PHE A 76 -15.50 21.15 7.38
CA PHE A 76 -14.87 19.83 7.42
C PHE A 76 -14.09 19.54 6.15
N HIS A 77 -14.66 19.84 4.98
CA HIS A 77 -13.94 19.69 3.71
C HIS A 77 -12.66 20.52 3.68
N ALA A 78 -12.73 21.80 4.08
CA ALA A 78 -11.57 22.69 4.12
C ALA A 78 -10.47 22.15 5.04
N PHE A 79 -10.83 21.63 6.20
CA PHE A 79 -9.89 21.15 7.19
C PHE A 79 -9.38 19.72 6.92
N SER A 80 -10.16 18.86 6.26
CA SER A 80 -9.83 17.45 6.08
C SER A 80 -9.30 17.10 4.69
N SER A 81 -9.59 17.92 3.68
CA SER A 81 -9.12 17.66 2.31
C SER A 81 -7.59 17.85 2.23
N PRO A 82 -6.85 16.86 1.68
CA PRO A 82 -5.41 17.00 1.45
C PRO A 82 -5.08 18.02 0.34
N ASN A 83 -6.10 18.46 -0.41
CA ASN A 83 -5.95 19.38 -1.53
C ASN A 83 -6.21 20.85 -1.16
N VAL A 84 -6.62 21.13 0.09
CA VAL A 84 -6.92 22.48 0.58
C VAL A 84 -5.79 22.95 1.49
N HIS A 85 -5.23 24.11 1.16
CA HIS A 85 -4.16 24.74 1.91
C HIS A 85 -4.48 26.22 2.19
N PRO A 86 -4.15 26.73 3.38
CA PRO A 86 -4.51 28.08 3.79
C PRO A 86 -3.61 29.16 3.17
N GLY A 87 -2.51 28.77 2.51
CA GLY A 87 -1.58 29.69 1.88
C GLY A 87 -2.16 30.38 0.64
N PRO A 88 -1.64 31.55 0.25
CA PRO A 88 -2.10 32.28 -0.93
C PRO A 88 -2.10 31.41 -2.19
N GLY A 89 -3.23 31.40 -2.91
CA GLY A 89 -3.35 30.59 -4.13
C GLY A 89 -3.33 29.07 -3.88
N ASN A 90 -3.70 28.62 -2.68
CA ASN A 90 -3.67 27.21 -2.26
C ASN A 90 -2.24 26.65 -2.14
N SER A 91 -1.28 27.49 -1.74
CA SER A 91 0.08 27.06 -1.44
C SER A 91 0.15 26.35 -0.09
N ILE A 92 1.01 25.35 0.03
CA ILE A 92 1.34 24.72 1.31
C ILE A 92 1.97 25.77 2.24
N VAL A 93 1.66 25.69 3.53
CA VAL A 93 2.30 26.49 4.58
C VAL A 93 3.28 25.57 5.32
N ASP A 94 4.56 25.94 5.37
CA ASP A 94 5.61 25.09 5.96
C ASP A 94 5.43 24.87 7.47
N ASN A 95 4.66 25.73 8.14
CA ASN A 95 4.31 25.54 9.54
C ASN A 95 3.25 24.43 9.69
N GLN A 96 3.63 23.31 10.31
CA GLN A 96 2.74 22.19 10.59
C GLN A 96 1.54 22.57 11.48
N ASP A 97 1.69 23.55 12.39
CA ASP A 97 0.61 24.07 13.24
C ASP A 97 -0.45 24.85 12.45
N ALA A 98 -0.15 25.22 11.19
CA ALA A 98 -1.12 25.84 10.28
C ALA A 98 -2.25 24.89 9.88
N TYR A 99 -2.19 23.62 10.28
CA TYR A 99 -3.15 22.60 9.93
C TYR A 99 -3.81 22.00 11.19
N PRO A 100 -5.02 21.44 11.06
CA PRO A 100 -5.65 20.69 12.15
C PRO A 100 -4.85 19.42 12.44
N THR A 101 -4.69 19.14 13.73
CA THR A 101 -4.20 17.84 14.22
C THR A 101 -5.28 16.76 14.02
N LEU A 102 -4.89 15.48 14.09
CA LEU A 102 -5.84 14.38 14.01
C LEU A 102 -6.93 14.46 15.10
N THR A 103 -6.57 14.89 16.32
CA THR A 103 -7.52 15.05 17.44
C THR A 103 -8.54 16.15 17.18
N GLU A 104 -8.14 17.24 16.52
CA GLU A 104 -9.06 18.33 16.17
C GLU A 104 -9.97 17.97 15.00
N LEU A 105 -9.47 17.19 14.04
CA LEU A 105 -10.30 16.59 13.00
C LEU A 105 -11.35 15.67 13.63
N ASP A 106 -10.96 14.81 14.58
CA ASP A 106 -11.88 13.95 15.31
C ASP A 106 -12.94 14.73 16.09
N ALA A 107 -12.55 15.84 16.75
CA ALA A 107 -13.48 16.72 17.45
C ALA A 107 -14.50 17.37 16.50
N LEU A 108 -14.06 17.83 15.32
CA LEU A 108 -14.97 18.36 14.30
C LEU A 108 -15.90 17.27 13.74
N GLU A 109 -15.40 16.05 13.53
CA GLU A 109 -16.24 14.90 13.17
C GLU A 109 -17.30 14.64 14.24
N ASN A 110 -16.92 14.62 15.52
CA ASN A 110 -17.86 14.42 16.63
C ASN A 110 -18.89 15.54 16.69
N PHE A 111 -18.49 16.79 16.46
CA PHE A 111 -19.43 17.91 16.36
C PHE A 111 -20.46 17.70 15.24
N ILE A 112 -20.04 17.26 14.04
CA ILE A 112 -20.95 16.97 12.91
C ILE A 112 -21.96 15.88 13.26
N PHE A 113 -21.59 14.90 14.08
CA PHE A 113 -22.50 13.84 14.51
C PHE A 113 -23.20 14.11 15.84
N SER A 114 -22.92 15.22 16.51
CA SER A 114 -23.46 15.49 17.85
C SER A 114 -24.96 15.80 17.84
N SER A 115 -25.56 15.80 19.02
CA SER A 115 -26.94 16.23 19.23
C SER A 115 -27.10 17.76 19.30
N HIS A 116 -25.98 18.52 19.24
CA HIS A 116 -25.92 19.99 19.33
C HIS A 116 -26.29 20.71 18.02
N HIS A 117 -27.34 20.24 17.36
CA HIS A 117 -27.80 20.77 16.08
C HIS A 117 -29.16 21.48 16.16
N GLY A 118 -29.68 21.76 17.37
CA GLY A 118 -30.98 22.41 17.55
C GLY A 118 -31.10 23.75 16.81
N ALA A 119 -30.03 24.56 16.79
CA ALA A 119 -30.00 25.84 16.07
C ALA A 119 -29.99 25.70 14.54
N SER A 120 -29.66 24.52 14.00
CA SER A 120 -29.59 24.27 12.56
C SER A 120 -30.97 24.09 11.89
N GLY A 121 -32.01 23.83 12.70
CA GLY A 121 -33.34 23.45 12.24
C GLY A 121 -33.48 21.99 11.77
N VAL A 122 -32.39 21.21 11.78
CA VAL A 122 -32.42 19.76 11.47
C VAL A 122 -32.92 18.98 12.68
N ALA A 123 -33.70 17.92 12.44
CA ALA A 123 -34.15 17.02 13.50
C ALA A 123 -32.94 16.44 14.26
N VAL A 124 -32.95 16.58 15.59
CA VAL A 124 -31.90 16.02 16.43
C VAL A 124 -32.12 14.52 16.55
N ARG A 125 -31.06 13.72 16.37
CA ARG A 125 -31.15 12.26 16.48
C ARG A 125 -31.17 11.84 17.96
N ASP A 126 -32.21 11.11 18.34
CA ASP A 126 -32.35 10.39 19.60
C ASP A 126 -32.49 8.88 19.32
N LYS A 127 -32.76 8.07 20.35
CA LYS A 127 -32.96 6.63 20.18
C LYS A 127 -34.12 6.31 19.23
N THR A 128 -35.24 7.03 19.37
CA THR A 128 -36.47 6.80 18.61
C THR A 128 -36.26 7.04 17.13
N PHE A 129 -35.46 8.05 16.75
CA PHE A 129 -35.06 8.25 15.36
C PHE A 129 -34.49 6.97 14.74
N PHE A 130 -33.59 6.27 15.45
CA PHE A 130 -32.99 5.04 14.91
C PHE A 130 -33.97 3.87 14.90
N GLU A 131 -34.81 3.73 15.93
CA GLU A 131 -35.83 2.68 16.02
C GLU A 131 -36.94 2.83 14.94
N GLU A 132 -37.27 4.05 14.53
CA GLU A 132 -38.28 4.33 13.51
C GLU A 132 -37.75 4.22 12.07
N ASN A 133 -36.47 4.51 11.85
CA ASN A 133 -35.88 4.57 10.51
C ASN A 133 -35.10 3.31 10.12
N PHE A 134 -34.73 2.47 11.09
CA PHE A 134 -33.93 1.27 10.85
C PHE A 134 -34.48 0.07 11.61
N GLN A 135 -34.34 -1.12 11.03
CA GLN A 135 -34.71 -2.36 11.71
C GLN A 135 -33.68 -2.67 12.80
N SER A 136 -34.12 -2.82 14.05
CA SER A 136 -33.23 -3.10 15.20
C SER A 136 -32.32 -4.32 14.97
N ASP A 137 -32.81 -5.33 14.26
CA ASP A 137 -32.03 -6.53 13.96
C ASP A 137 -30.84 -6.30 13.01
N ASN A 138 -30.90 -5.22 12.23
CA ASN A 138 -29.85 -4.84 11.29
C ASN A 138 -28.87 -3.80 11.88
N LEU A 139 -29.13 -3.30 13.09
CA LEU A 139 -28.28 -2.31 13.74
C LEU A 139 -27.15 -2.97 14.52
N SER A 140 -25.94 -2.43 14.34
CA SER A 140 -24.74 -2.86 15.06
C SER A 140 -23.82 -1.68 15.37
N ILE A 141 -23.08 -1.79 16.46
CA ILE A 141 -21.91 -0.97 16.74
C ILE A 141 -20.75 -1.60 15.98
N THR A 142 -20.25 -0.92 14.96
CA THR A 142 -19.22 -1.45 14.05
C THR A 142 -17.98 -0.57 14.04
N VAL A 143 -16.82 -1.20 14.14
CA VAL A 143 -15.53 -0.53 13.93
C VAL A 143 -15.24 -0.49 12.43
N PHE A 144 -14.89 0.69 11.93
CA PHE A 144 -14.42 0.89 10.56
C PHE A 144 -13.04 1.53 10.57
N ALA A 145 -12.15 1.05 9.69
CA ALA A 145 -11.09 1.87 9.15
C ALA A 145 -11.73 2.89 8.20
N TYR A 146 -11.39 4.17 8.33
CA TYR A 146 -12.05 5.21 7.54
C TYR A 146 -11.13 6.38 7.23
N GLN A 147 -11.34 7.00 6.06
CA GLN A 147 -10.52 8.09 5.57
C GLN A 147 -11.38 9.09 4.78
N TYR A 148 -11.21 10.39 5.03
CA TYR A 148 -11.79 11.43 4.18
C TYR A 148 -10.91 11.59 2.95
N ARG A 149 -11.47 11.36 1.77
CA ARG A 149 -10.71 11.28 0.51
C ARG A 149 -11.24 12.26 -0.52
N ALA A 150 -10.36 12.69 -1.41
CA ALA A 150 -10.73 13.44 -2.61
C ALA A 150 -11.74 12.67 -3.47
N GLY A 151 -12.50 13.39 -4.28
CA GLY A 151 -13.59 12.83 -5.08
C GLY A 151 -13.18 11.64 -5.94
N ILE A 152 -12.02 11.69 -6.59
CA ILE A 152 -11.51 10.60 -7.44
C ILE A 152 -11.23 9.29 -6.68
N ARG A 153 -11.07 9.35 -5.35
CA ARG A 153 -10.82 8.20 -4.46
C ARG A 153 -11.96 7.92 -3.49
N SER A 154 -13.10 8.59 -3.66
CA SER A 154 -14.32 8.29 -2.92
C SER A 154 -15.13 7.20 -3.66
N VAL A 155 -16.06 6.55 -2.96
CA VAL A 155 -16.92 5.51 -3.55
C VAL A 155 -17.77 6.05 -4.71
N ASN A 156 -18.07 7.34 -4.70
CA ASN A 156 -18.89 8.00 -5.70
C ASN A 156 -18.09 8.61 -6.87
N GLU A 157 -16.76 8.67 -6.78
CA GLU A 157 -15.83 9.18 -7.81
C GLU A 157 -16.06 10.67 -8.21
N ARG A 158 -16.87 11.43 -7.45
CA ARG A 158 -17.37 12.77 -7.86
C ARG A 158 -17.13 13.88 -6.84
N TYR A 159 -17.19 13.57 -5.56
CA TYR A 159 -16.98 14.52 -4.48
C TYR A 159 -16.26 13.89 -3.31
N ALA A 160 -15.53 14.72 -2.58
CA ALA A 160 -14.79 14.31 -1.41
C ALA A 160 -15.74 13.83 -0.31
N ASP A 161 -15.47 12.64 0.23
CA ASP A 161 -16.29 12.02 1.26
C ASP A 161 -15.45 11.06 2.11
N PHE A 162 -16.02 10.65 3.23
CA PHE A 162 -15.52 9.51 3.96
C PHE A 162 -15.74 8.21 3.20
N VAL A 163 -14.70 7.40 3.23
CA VAL A 163 -14.66 6.04 2.70
C VAL A 163 -14.37 5.11 3.85
N TYR A 164 -15.10 4.00 3.93
CA TYR A 164 -15.07 3.10 5.07
C TYR A 164 -14.77 1.67 4.62
N SER A 165 -14.03 0.94 5.43
CA SER A 165 -13.92 -0.51 5.35
C SER A 165 -13.89 -1.10 6.75
N ARG A 166 -14.41 -2.32 6.92
CA ARG A 166 -14.18 -3.05 8.18
C ARG A 166 -12.77 -3.64 8.24
N THR A 167 -11.92 -3.36 7.25
CA THR A 167 -10.49 -3.71 7.25
C THR A 167 -9.63 -2.46 7.09
N GLY A 168 -8.62 -2.32 7.96
CA GLY A 168 -7.54 -1.35 7.77
C GLY A 168 -6.21 -2.04 7.50
N VAL A 169 -5.30 -1.35 6.81
CA VAL A 169 -3.99 -1.86 6.37
C VAL A 169 -2.91 -0.93 6.85
N SER A 170 -2.11 -1.40 7.80
CA SER A 170 -0.92 -0.72 8.33
C SER A 170 0.34 -1.36 7.75
N ARG A 171 1.45 -0.60 7.72
CA ARG A 171 2.71 -1.03 7.08
C ARG A 171 3.85 -1.02 8.09
N VAL A 172 4.62 -2.10 8.16
CA VAL A 172 5.84 -2.19 8.98
C VAL A 172 6.92 -1.22 8.47
N GLY A 173 7.89 -0.94 9.32
CA GLY A 173 8.94 0.04 9.06
C GLY A 173 10.10 -0.11 10.04
N THR A 174 11.10 0.75 9.89
CA THR A 174 12.28 0.86 10.75
C THR A 174 12.28 2.07 11.69
N ALA A 175 11.24 2.90 11.62
CA ALA A 175 11.08 4.09 12.46
C ALA A 175 9.61 4.29 12.86
N GLY A 176 9.39 5.13 13.88
CA GLY A 176 8.06 5.53 14.32
C GLY A 176 7.28 6.29 13.23
N PRO A 177 5.95 6.42 13.40
CA PRO A 177 5.09 7.04 12.40
C PRO A 177 5.39 8.53 12.22
N VAL A 178 5.32 9.01 10.98
CA VAL A 178 5.49 10.43 10.63
C VAL A 178 4.18 10.95 10.05
N TYR A 179 3.42 11.72 10.83
CA TYR A 179 2.24 12.42 10.33
C TYR A 179 2.66 13.73 9.65
N VAL A 180 2.19 13.96 8.43
CA VAL A 180 2.40 15.22 7.68
C VAL A 180 1.07 15.97 7.63
N PRO A 181 0.84 16.92 8.56
CA PRO A 181 -0.39 17.70 8.61
C PRO A 181 -0.82 18.26 7.26
N ALA A 182 0.07 18.89 6.49
CA ALA A 182 -0.27 19.43 5.17
C ALA A 182 -0.91 18.41 4.20
N ARG A 183 -0.58 17.13 4.31
CA ARG A 183 -1.13 16.02 3.50
C ARG A 183 -2.33 15.32 4.13
N ARG A 184 -2.63 15.60 5.40
CA ARG A 184 -3.62 14.85 6.21
C ARG A 184 -3.37 13.33 6.17
N SER A 185 -2.11 12.91 6.18
CA SER A 185 -1.71 11.51 6.16
C SER A 185 -0.38 11.28 6.84
N PHE A 186 -0.15 10.02 7.21
CA PHE A 186 1.20 9.54 7.50
C PHE A 186 2.04 9.45 6.23
N TRP A 187 3.36 9.49 6.37
CA TRP A 187 4.32 9.56 5.28
C TRP A 187 5.46 8.55 5.46
N THR A 188 6.04 8.09 4.35
CA THR A 188 7.00 6.97 4.30
C THR A 188 8.46 7.41 4.41
N ILE A 189 8.74 8.69 4.62
CA ILE A 189 10.11 9.21 4.81
C ILE A 189 10.08 10.27 5.93
N PRO A 190 11.07 10.29 6.83
CA PRO A 190 11.17 11.34 7.83
C PRO A 190 11.54 12.71 7.21
N GLU A 191 11.13 13.80 7.86
CA GLU A 191 11.42 15.17 7.39
C GLU A 191 12.93 15.48 7.31
N ASN A 192 13.74 14.83 8.16
CA ASN A 192 15.19 15.00 8.20
C ASN A 192 15.92 14.33 7.00
N GLY A 193 15.21 13.59 6.15
CA GLY A 193 15.74 12.94 4.96
C GLY A 193 16.62 11.72 5.22
N GLU A 194 16.63 11.22 6.47
CA GLU A 194 17.22 9.92 6.81
C GLU A 194 16.59 8.80 5.99
N ASP A 195 17.39 7.78 5.68
CA ASP A 195 16.95 6.61 4.91
C ASP A 195 16.35 5.54 5.83
N THR A 196 15.47 5.99 6.72
CA THR A 196 14.62 5.12 7.55
C THR A 196 13.23 5.03 6.95
N ILE A 197 12.50 3.99 7.32
CA ILE A 197 11.16 3.72 6.80
C ILE A 197 10.18 3.86 7.96
N PRO A 198 9.56 5.03 8.17
CA PRO A 198 8.45 5.17 9.12
C PRO A 198 7.37 4.12 8.90
N VAL A 199 6.84 3.55 9.99
CA VAL A 199 5.61 2.76 9.93
C VAL A 199 4.46 3.61 9.39
N LEU A 200 3.53 2.98 8.67
CA LEU A 200 2.28 3.62 8.26
C LEU A 200 1.10 3.06 9.07
N PRO A 201 0.55 3.86 9.99
CA PRO A 201 -0.62 3.48 10.78
C PRO A 201 -1.94 3.50 9.99
N ALA A 202 -2.95 2.80 10.53
CA ALA A 202 -4.34 2.89 10.08
C ALA A 202 -5.25 3.50 11.17
N ARG A 203 -6.18 4.38 10.76
CA ARG A 203 -7.15 5.02 11.67
C ARG A 203 -8.48 4.26 11.70
N TYR A 204 -8.97 4.00 12.91
CA TYR A 204 -10.23 3.31 13.18
C TYR A 204 -11.17 4.16 14.01
N GLY A 205 -12.47 4.07 13.72
CA GLY A 205 -13.52 4.79 14.41
C GLY A 205 -14.74 3.90 14.64
N LEU A 206 -15.58 4.34 15.56
CA LEU A 206 -16.78 3.60 15.95
C LEU A 206 -18.03 4.21 15.33
N PHE A 207 -18.88 3.39 14.73
CA PHE A 207 -20.08 3.84 14.06
C PHE A 207 -21.26 2.93 14.39
N LEU A 208 -22.45 3.52 14.53
CA LEU A 208 -23.69 2.76 14.35
C LEU A 208 -23.80 2.46 12.85
N ALA A 209 -24.06 1.20 12.52
CA ALA A 209 -24.15 0.72 11.16
C ALA A 209 -25.42 -0.09 10.92
N GLU A 210 -25.92 0.00 9.70
CA GLU A 210 -27.04 -0.79 9.19
C GLU A 210 -26.51 -1.92 8.30
N LYS A 211 -26.89 -3.15 8.60
CA LYS A 211 -26.70 -4.31 7.74
C LYS A 211 -27.79 -4.35 6.66
N ARG A 212 -27.40 -4.24 5.38
CA ARG A 212 -28.33 -4.35 4.24
C ARG A 212 -27.61 -4.71 2.93
N LEU A 213 -28.39 -5.04 1.90
CA LEU A 213 -27.89 -5.14 0.53
C LEU A 213 -27.47 -3.76 -0.01
N ALA A 214 -26.47 -3.77 -0.89
CA ALA A 214 -26.10 -2.61 -1.70
C ALA A 214 -27.15 -2.42 -2.81
N THR A 215 -27.93 -1.34 -2.75
CA THR A 215 -29.01 -1.07 -3.70
C THR A 215 -28.63 -0.03 -4.75
N ARG A 216 -27.53 0.71 -4.51
CA ARG A 216 -26.99 1.74 -5.40
C ARG A 216 -25.57 1.39 -5.83
N ARG A 217 -25.11 1.97 -6.94
CA ARG A 217 -23.72 1.80 -7.42
C ARG A 217 -22.73 2.40 -6.43
N GLU A 218 -23.09 3.52 -5.83
CA GLU A 218 -22.22 4.33 -4.97
C GLU A 218 -22.28 3.90 -3.49
N ASP A 219 -23.03 2.84 -3.17
CA ASP A 219 -23.02 2.22 -1.84
C ASP A 219 -21.67 1.51 -1.60
N VAL A 220 -21.18 0.78 -2.59
CA VAL A 220 -19.97 -0.07 -2.50
C VAL A 220 -19.06 0.23 -3.67
N LEU A 221 -17.76 0.44 -3.40
CA LEU A 221 -16.79 0.73 -4.45
C LEU A 221 -16.76 -0.43 -5.45
N ARG A 222 -17.02 -0.10 -6.73
CA ARG A 222 -17.22 -1.07 -7.82
C ARG A 222 -18.15 -2.23 -7.44
N ASN A 223 -19.34 -1.89 -6.91
CA ASN A 223 -20.38 -2.84 -6.50
C ASN A 223 -20.47 -4.06 -7.45
N PRO A 224 -20.07 -5.27 -7.00
CA PRO A 224 -20.01 -6.45 -7.87
C PRO A 224 -21.38 -7.01 -8.24
N SER A 225 -22.49 -6.37 -7.84
CA SER A 225 -23.86 -6.89 -7.98
C SER A 225 -23.99 -8.27 -7.35
N ASP A 226 -23.48 -8.43 -6.12
CA ASP A 226 -23.64 -9.66 -5.33
C ASP A 226 -24.80 -9.54 -4.33
N ASN A 227 -25.48 -10.66 -4.04
CA ASN A 227 -26.56 -10.73 -3.06
C ASN A 227 -26.02 -10.84 -1.62
N ARG A 228 -24.95 -10.10 -1.30
CA ARG A 228 -24.33 -10.09 0.04
C ARG A 228 -24.73 -8.84 0.80
N ASP A 229 -24.85 -8.98 2.11
CA ASP A 229 -25.07 -7.85 2.99
C ASP A 229 -23.75 -7.16 3.32
N TYR A 230 -23.83 -5.84 3.42
CA TYR A 230 -22.76 -4.95 3.83
C TYR A 230 -23.22 -4.20 5.09
N ASN A 231 -22.24 -3.72 5.87
CA ASN A 231 -22.52 -2.83 6.99
C ASN A 231 -22.23 -1.41 6.53
N PHE A 232 -23.26 -0.56 6.49
CA PHE A 232 -23.13 0.84 6.11
C PHE A 232 -23.14 1.71 7.36
N PRO A 233 -22.11 2.54 7.60
CA PRO A 233 -22.13 3.46 8.73
C PRO A 233 -23.27 4.47 8.53
N ILE A 234 -24.00 4.80 9.60
CA ILE A 234 -25.10 5.77 9.59
C ILE A 234 -24.91 6.91 10.59
N HIS A 235 -24.06 6.71 11.61
CA HIS A 235 -23.76 7.69 12.64
C HIS A 235 -22.44 7.36 13.35
N LYS A 236 -21.56 8.34 13.59
CA LYS A 236 -20.34 8.16 14.40
C LYS A 236 -20.70 8.06 15.88
N ILE A 237 -20.04 7.20 16.63
CA ILE A 237 -20.25 6.98 18.07
C ILE A 237 -19.06 7.54 18.84
N PHE A 238 -19.36 8.36 19.84
CA PHE A 238 -18.41 8.89 20.82
C PHE A 238 -19.06 8.98 22.20
N SER A 239 -18.27 8.95 23.25
CA SER A 239 -18.75 8.89 24.64
C SER A 239 -19.39 10.21 25.11
N GLY A 240 -20.26 10.11 26.12
CA GLY A 240 -20.97 11.24 26.72
C GLY A 240 -22.41 11.41 26.24
N ASP A 241 -23.03 12.52 26.66
CA ASP A 241 -24.42 12.91 26.37
C ASP A 241 -24.57 13.76 25.11
N ASP A 242 -23.45 14.22 24.55
CA ASP A 242 -23.41 15.03 23.34
C ASP A 242 -23.64 14.20 22.06
N CYS A 243 -23.42 12.88 22.06
CA CYS A 243 -23.49 12.05 20.85
C CYS A 243 -24.92 11.86 20.34
N ILE A 244 -25.82 11.35 21.20
CA ILE A 244 -27.21 11.08 20.84
C ILE A 244 -28.11 11.72 21.90
N ARG A 245 -29.12 12.46 21.45
CA ARG A 245 -29.99 13.20 22.35
C ARG A 245 -30.66 12.27 23.36
N ASN A 246 -30.67 12.70 24.62
CA ASN A 246 -31.25 11.99 25.77
C ASN A 246 -30.62 10.60 26.05
N LEU A 247 -29.44 10.30 25.50
CA LEU A 247 -28.68 9.10 25.79
C LEU A 247 -27.27 9.48 26.23
N ASN A 248 -26.77 8.83 27.29
CA ASN A 248 -25.37 8.89 27.64
C ASN A 248 -24.66 7.65 27.07
N ILE A 249 -23.77 7.85 26.11
CA ILE A 249 -22.93 6.78 25.58
C ILE A 249 -21.82 6.50 26.60
N PRO A 250 -21.66 5.26 27.08
CA PRO A 250 -20.60 4.92 28.02
C PRO A 250 -19.21 5.27 27.48
N ASP A 251 -18.27 5.54 28.38
CA ASP A 251 -16.86 5.61 28.03
C ASP A 251 -16.41 4.29 27.40
N PHE A 252 -15.57 4.38 26.38
CA PHE A 252 -14.97 3.21 25.75
C PHE A 252 -13.55 3.49 25.30
N GLU A 253 -12.76 2.43 25.26
CA GLU A 253 -11.43 2.42 24.65
C GLU A 253 -11.39 1.38 23.53
N PHE A 254 -10.48 1.56 22.58
CA PHE A 254 -10.23 0.53 21.58
C PHE A 254 -9.23 -0.49 22.15
N ALA A 255 -9.48 -1.76 21.87
CA ALA A 255 -8.56 -2.84 22.17
C ALA A 255 -8.27 -3.65 20.91
N GLU A 256 -7.11 -4.30 20.89
CA GLU A 256 -6.65 -5.10 19.77
C GLU A 256 -6.13 -6.46 20.21
N ASN A 257 -6.13 -7.40 19.27
CA ASN A 257 -5.32 -8.60 19.36
C ASN A 257 -4.82 -8.99 17.97
N HIS A 258 -3.52 -8.88 17.75
CA HIS A 258 -2.86 -9.32 16.52
C HIS A 258 -2.15 -10.65 16.74
N LEU A 259 -2.03 -11.41 15.65
CA LEU A 259 -1.48 -12.75 15.62
C LEU A 259 -0.48 -12.88 14.47
N SER A 260 0.73 -13.34 14.77
CA SER A 260 1.70 -13.81 13.77
C SER A 260 1.94 -15.30 13.99
N GLU A 261 1.59 -16.10 12.98
CA GLU A 261 1.69 -17.57 13.01
C GLU A 261 2.47 -18.16 11.82
N LYS A 262 3.18 -17.32 11.05
CA LYS A 262 3.93 -17.73 9.84
C LYS A 262 4.86 -18.92 10.10
N LEU A 263 5.68 -18.82 11.15
CA LEU A 263 6.68 -19.84 11.47
C LEU A 263 6.02 -21.13 12.00
N LYS A 264 4.97 -21.02 12.82
CA LYS A 264 4.18 -22.18 13.25
C LYS A 264 3.61 -22.93 12.04
N ARG A 265 2.93 -22.21 11.15
CA ARG A 265 2.33 -22.76 9.93
C ARG A 265 3.38 -23.37 8.99
N ALA A 266 4.55 -22.73 8.87
CA ALA A 266 5.66 -23.27 8.12
C ALA A 266 6.08 -24.66 8.64
N PHE A 267 6.30 -24.79 9.96
CA PHE A 267 6.72 -26.05 10.59
C PHE A 267 5.68 -27.16 10.45
N GLU A 268 4.40 -26.82 10.62
CA GLU A 268 3.28 -27.74 10.41
C GLU A 268 3.19 -28.21 8.94
N ALA A 269 3.42 -27.31 7.98
CA ALA A 269 3.35 -27.62 6.56
C ALA A 269 4.51 -28.49 6.06
N ILE A 270 5.74 -28.23 6.54
CA ILE A 270 6.95 -28.95 6.11
C ILE A 270 7.20 -30.24 6.89
N ASN A 271 6.59 -30.40 8.06
CA ASN A 271 6.71 -31.58 8.93
C ASN A 271 8.18 -31.94 9.25
N VAL A 272 8.94 -30.95 9.73
CA VAL A 272 10.35 -31.14 10.16
C VAL A 272 10.45 -31.28 11.68
N PRO A 273 11.51 -31.94 12.20
CA PRO A 273 11.78 -31.99 13.63
C PRO A 273 11.91 -30.58 14.22
N GLN A 274 11.28 -30.36 15.37
CA GLN A 274 11.30 -29.06 16.06
C GLN A 274 12.61 -28.78 16.81
N ASN A 275 13.52 -29.75 16.94
CA ASN A 275 14.85 -29.57 17.54
C ASN A 275 14.85 -28.91 18.94
N GLY A 276 13.82 -29.21 19.74
CA GLY A 276 13.62 -28.68 21.09
C GLY A 276 12.97 -27.31 21.16
N PHE A 277 12.48 -26.75 20.04
CA PHE A 277 11.64 -25.56 20.02
C PHE A 277 10.17 -25.91 20.26
N ASP A 278 9.43 -25.00 20.89
CA ASP A 278 7.97 -25.08 21.03
C ASP A 278 7.28 -24.17 20.01
N ILE A 279 6.58 -24.79 19.06
CA ILE A 279 5.88 -24.08 17.98
C ILE A 279 4.61 -23.34 18.42
N ASN A 280 4.17 -23.52 19.68
CA ASN A 280 2.99 -22.85 20.24
C ASN A 280 3.35 -21.58 21.02
N HIS A 281 4.63 -21.23 21.10
CA HIS A 281 5.12 -20.03 21.76
C HIS A 281 5.90 -19.15 20.78
N ALA A 282 6.17 -17.91 21.19
CA ALA A 282 7.01 -17.00 20.41
C ALA A 282 8.38 -17.66 20.16
N PRO A 283 8.98 -17.49 18.96
CA PRO A 283 8.54 -16.62 17.86
C PRO A 283 7.60 -17.32 16.85
N PHE A 284 7.23 -18.58 17.07
CA PHE A 284 6.40 -19.35 16.14
C PHE A 284 4.95 -18.89 16.10
N LEU A 285 4.42 -18.62 17.29
CA LEU A 285 3.10 -18.08 17.54
C LEU A 285 3.25 -16.86 18.45
N THR A 286 3.06 -15.67 17.89
CA THR A 286 3.14 -14.41 18.65
C THR A 286 1.77 -13.75 18.63
N SER A 287 1.28 -13.34 19.79
CA SER A 287 0.00 -12.65 19.93
C SER A 287 0.11 -11.46 20.88
N SER A 288 -0.53 -10.33 20.54
CA SER A 288 -0.59 -9.16 21.42
C SER A 288 -1.22 -9.48 22.77
N LYS A 289 -2.30 -10.28 22.77
CA LYS A 289 -2.98 -10.73 23.98
C LYS A 289 -2.07 -11.49 24.95
N SER A 290 -1.10 -12.24 24.43
CA SER A 290 -0.12 -13.00 25.23
C SER A 290 1.14 -12.19 25.57
N GLY A 291 1.13 -10.87 25.36
CA GLY A 291 2.25 -9.97 25.63
C GLY A 291 3.27 -9.83 24.49
N GLY A 292 2.96 -10.35 23.30
CA GLY A 292 3.78 -10.15 22.10
C GLY A 292 3.71 -8.71 21.62
N LYS A 293 4.85 -8.12 21.27
CA LYS A 293 4.92 -6.75 20.73
C LYS A 293 4.78 -6.80 19.21
N LEU A 294 3.55 -6.63 18.71
CA LEU A 294 3.24 -6.57 17.28
C LEU A 294 2.74 -5.18 16.87
N VAL A 295 1.89 -4.58 17.68
CA VAL A 295 1.25 -3.28 17.44
C VAL A 295 1.02 -2.55 18.76
N SER A 296 0.70 -1.27 18.67
CA SER A 296 0.10 -0.47 19.73
C SER A 296 -1.11 0.32 19.22
N LEU A 297 -1.97 0.75 20.13
CA LEU A 297 -3.09 1.64 19.85
C LEU A 297 -2.84 3.01 20.48
N GLU A 298 -2.94 4.07 19.66
CA GLU A 298 -2.88 5.45 20.12
C GLU A 298 -4.26 6.10 20.03
N PRO A 299 -4.81 6.65 21.13
CA PRO A 299 -6.11 7.31 21.10
C PRO A 299 -6.02 8.67 20.38
N VAL A 300 -7.01 8.95 19.54
CA VAL A 300 -7.19 10.21 18.81
C VAL A 300 -8.64 10.64 18.97
N GLY A 301 -8.93 11.42 20.02
CA GLY A 301 -10.30 11.77 20.38
C GLY A 301 -11.13 10.51 20.66
N SER A 302 -12.21 10.33 19.91
CA SER A 302 -13.08 9.14 19.95
C SER A 302 -12.72 8.09 18.89
N SER A 303 -11.54 8.20 18.29
CA SER A 303 -10.98 7.26 17.31
C SER A 303 -9.64 6.71 17.83
N ALA A 304 -9.08 5.71 17.14
CA ALA A 304 -7.77 5.16 17.47
C ALA A 304 -6.91 4.99 16.22
N ILE A 305 -5.60 5.08 16.42
CA ILE A 305 -4.58 4.80 15.42
C ILE A 305 -3.91 3.47 15.81
N LEU A 306 -3.89 2.51 14.88
CA LEU A 306 -3.10 1.30 15.04
C LEU A 306 -1.69 1.52 14.49
N VAL A 307 -0.69 1.49 15.37
CA VAL A 307 0.71 1.72 15.05
C VAL A 307 1.47 0.39 15.10
N PRO A 308 2.03 -0.09 13.97
CA PRO A 308 2.92 -1.24 13.99
C PRO A 308 4.15 -1.00 14.87
N GLU A 309 4.60 -2.05 15.57
CA GLU A 309 5.90 -2.02 16.24
C GLU A 309 7.03 -1.97 15.20
N HIS A 310 8.06 -1.18 15.48
CA HIS A 310 9.23 -1.01 14.59
C HIS A 310 10.53 -1.35 15.31
N GLU A 311 11.52 -1.78 14.53
CA GLU A 311 12.89 -2.08 14.97
C GLU A 311 13.88 -1.38 14.03
N GLU A 312 15.18 -1.33 14.36
CA GLU A 312 16.17 -0.68 13.48
C GLU A 312 16.27 -1.32 12.08
N THR A 313 15.84 -2.58 11.95
CA THR A 313 15.83 -3.35 10.70
C THR A 313 14.45 -3.95 10.43
N LEU A 314 14.09 -4.14 9.15
CA LEU A 314 12.80 -4.68 8.73
C LEU A 314 12.59 -6.16 9.13
N VAL A 315 13.67 -6.86 9.45
CA VAL A 315 13.66 -8.27 9.85
C VAL A 315 14.67 -8.48 10.98
N SER A 316 14.42 -9.49 11.80
CA SER A 316 15.32 -9.94 12.86
C SER A 316 15.38 -11.47 12.89
N PHE A 317 16.48 -12.03 13.39
CA PHE A 317 16.59 -13.48 13.59
C PHE A 317 15.52 -13.93 14.59
N ALA A 318 14.83 -15.03 14.28
CA ALA A 318 13.88 -15.64 15.19
C ALA A 318 14.65 -16.37 16.30
N GLU A 319 14.34 -16.08 17.56
CA GLU A 319 15.00 -16.67 18.73
C GLU A 319 13.97 -17.17 19.74
N GLN A 320 14.25 -18.33 20.35
CA GLN A 320 13.49 -18.90 21.48
C GLN A 320 14.49 -19.40 22.52
N ASP A 321 14.32 -19.00 23.77
CA ASP A 321 15.20 -19.37 24.90
C ASP A 321 16.69 -19.10 24.64
N GLY A 322 17.00 -17.96 23.99
CA GLY A 322 18.37 -17.56 23.64
C GLY A 322 19.01 -18.37 22.50
N ARG A 323 18.25 -19.23 21.82
CA ARG A 323 18.70 -20.03 20.68
C ARG A 323 18.06 -19.54 19.40
N LYS A 324 18.86 -19.41 18.33
CA LYS A 324 18.34 -19.09 17.00
C LYS A 324 17.47 -20.24 16.50
N VAL A 325 16.23 -19.92 16.17
CA VAL A 325 15.31 -20.87 15.55
C VAL A 325 15.83 -21.22 14.17
N SER A 326 15.94 -22.52 13.92
CA SER A 326 16.41 -23.04 12.65
C SER A 326 15.74 -24.35 12.31
N PHE A 327 15.80 -24.73 11.03
CA PHE A 327 15.43 -26.06 10.59
C PHE A 327 16.48 -26.63 9.65
N ARG A 328 16.59 -27.95 9.65
CA ARG A 328 17.47 -28.67 8.75
C ARG A 328 16.92 -28.59 7.33
N VAL A 329 17.61 -27.86 6.45
CA VAL A 329 17.22 -27.70 5.06
C VAL A 329 17.26 -29.08 4.37
N PRO A 330 16.14 -29.61 3.84
CA PRO A 330 16.15 -30.88 3.15
C PRO A 330 16.81 -30.72 1.78
N ALA A 331 17.24 -31.83 1.17
CA ALA A 331 17.66 -31.83 -0.22
C ALA A 331 16.54 -31.30 -1.14
N ARG A 332 16.92 -30.71 -2.28
CA ARG A 332 15.99 -30.26 -3.31
C ARG A 332 15.19 -31.45 -3.82
N GLY A 333 13.88 -31.39 -3.62
CA GLY A 333 12.89 -32.23 -4.29
C GLY A 333 12.28 -31.50 -5.49
N ASN A 334 11.21 -32.06 -6.04
CA ASN A 334 10.60 -31.55 -7.26
C ASN A 334 9.99 -30.14 -7.09
N ASN A 335 9.42 -29.83 -5.91
CA ASN A 335 8.62 -28.61 -5.69
C ASN A 335 8.99 -27.82 -4.41
N ASN A 336 10.15 -28.07 -3.80
CA ASN A 336 10.55 -27.41 -2.54
C ASN A 336 11.63 -26.33 -2.70
N ARG A 337 11.88 -25.91 -3.95
CA ARG A 337 12.87 -24.89 -4.30
C ARG A 337 12.35 -24.00 -5.41
N PHE A 338 12.46 -22.70 -5.16
CA PHE A 338 12.30 -21.66 -6.17
C PHE A 338 13.55 -20.77 -6.11
N SER A 339 14.34 -20.74 -7.19
CA SER A 339 15.70 -20.19 -7.16
C SER A 339 16.51 -20.75 -5.96
N THR A 340 17.05 -19.91 -5.10
CA THR A 340 17.81 -20.28 -3.88
C THR A 340 16.98 -20.18 -2.59
N SER A 341 15.66 -20.11 -2.71
CA SER A 341 14.69 -20.04 -1.60
C SER A 341 14.04 -21.40 -1.38
N PHE A 342 13.61 -21.67 -0.14
CA PHE A 342 12.77 -22.81 0.15
C PHE A 342 11.33 -22.49 -0.22
N GLN A 343 10.68 -23.37 -0.98
CA GLN A 343 9.28 -23.18 -1.39
C GLN A 343 8.39 -24.17 -0.65
N ILE A 344 7.35 -23.67 0.00
CA ILE A 344 6.23 -24.47 0.48
C ILE A 344 5.16 -24.46 -0.62
N PRO A 345 4.86 -25.61 -1.24
CA PRO A 345 3.91 -25.67 -2.33
C PRO A 345 2.49 -25.32 -1.85
N THR A 346 1.69 -24.77 -2.75
CA THR A 346 0.26 -24.56 -2.50
C THR A 346 -0.45 -25.88 -2.23
N PHE A 347 -1.44 -25.84 -1.35
CA PHE A 347 -2.52 -26.82 -1.29
C PHE A 347 -3.56 -26.50 -2.38
N GLY A 348 -4.27 -27.51 -2.89
CA GLY A 348 -5.06 -27.44 -4.13
C GLY A 348 -5.79 -26.12 -4.38
N GLY A 349 -5.74 -25.63 -5.63
CA GLY A 349 -6.43 -24.39 -6.02
C GLY A 349 -5.74 -23.09 -5.61
N GLY A 350 -4.44 -23.12 -5.27
CA GLY A 350 -3.66 -21.92 -4.92
C GLY A 350 -3.70 -21.55 -3.43
N LEU A 351 -4.28 -22.41 -2.59
CA LEU A 351 -4.39 -22.22 -1.15
C LEU A 351 -3.05 -22.43 -0.46
N ARG A 352 -2.80 -21.72 0.65
CA ARG A 352 -1.56 -21.85 1.43
C ARG A 352 -1.78 -22.66 2.70
N LEU A 353 -0.78 -23.45 3.09
CA LEU A 353 -0.72 -24.09 4.42
C LEU A 353 0.25 -23.36 5.37
N GLY A 354 1.00 -22.40 4.83
CA GLY A 354 2.00 -21.59 5.49
C GLY A 354 2.66 -20.67 4.46
N PRO A 355 3.75 -19.98 4.82
CA PRO A 355 4.47 -19.06 3.95
C PRO A 355 4.86 -19.70 2.61
N GLU A 356 4.69 -19.01 1.48
CA GLU A 356 5.13 -19.58 0.19
C GLU A 356 6.64 -19.80 0.15
N TYR A 357 7.40 -18.77 0.54
CA TYR A 357 8.85 -18.80 0.48
C TYR A 357 9.46 -18.63 1.87
N MET A 358 10.54 -19.35 2.11
CA MET A 358 11.40 -19.16 3.27
C MET A 358 12.84 -18.93 2.83
N ASN A 359 13.51 -17.98 3.48
CA ASN A 359 14.94 -17.81 3.29
C ASN A 359 15.69 -19.00 3.90
N ILE A 360 16.62 -19.58 3.14
CA ILE A 360 17.48 -20.68 3.59
C ILE A 360 18.96 -20.39 3.37
N ARG A 361 19.33 -19.13 3.11
CA ARG A 361 20.72 -18.77 2.82
C ARG A 361 21.52 -18.45 4.08
N PHE A 362 20.89 -18.30 5.24
CA PHE A 362 21.59 -18.05 6.50
C PHE A 362 21.83 -19.35 7.26
N GLN A 363 23.02 -19.92 7.12
CA GLN A 363 23.41 -21.15 7.79
C GLN A 363 23.81 -20.88 9.24
N LEU A 364 23.19 -21.61 10.18
CA LEU A 364 23.63 -21.70 11.57
C LEU A 364 24.86 -22.62 11.66
N MET A 365 25.94 -22.10 12.22
CA MET A 365 27.23 -22.78 12.40
C MET A 365 27.28 -23.49 13.76
N ALA A 366 28.28 -24.36 13.95
CA ALA A 366 28.43 -25.15 15.18
C ALA A 366 28.80 -24.31 16.42
N ASP A 367 29.24 -23.08 16.22
CA ASP A 367 29.59 -22.08 17.25
C ASP A 367 28.47 -21.03 17.46
N ASP A 368 27.24 -21.33 17.01
CA ASP A 368 26.05 -20.47 17.06
C ASP A 368 26.14 -19.15 16.25
N THR A 369 27.21 -18.97 15.46
CA THR A 369 27.30 -17.91 14.47
C THR A 369 26.43 -18.22 13.24
N VAL A 370 26.08 -17.18 12.49
CA VAL A 370 25.29 -17.32 11.27
C VAL A 370 26.05 -16.72 10.10
N GLU A 371 26.19 -17.50 9.03
CA GLU A 371 26.83 -17.07 7.80
C GLU A 371 25.87 -17.15 6.62
N ASN A 372 25.96 -16.21 5.69
CA ASN A 372 25.27 -16.35 4.42
C ASN A 372 26.01 -17.37 3.55
N VAL A 373 25.32 -18.45 3.16
CA VAL A 373 25.83 -19.52 2.28
C VAL A 373 26.36 -18.96 0.97
N SER A 374 25.85 -17.83 0.48
CA SER A 374 26.39 -17.17 -0.70
C SER A 374 27.84 -16.70 -0.49
N ASP A 375 28.12 -16.07 0.65
CA ASP A 375 29.41 -15.44 0.96
C ASP A 375 30.53 -16.47 1.18
N GLN A 376 30.17 -17.72 1.47
CA GLN A 376 31.11 -18.85 1.60
C GLN A 376 31.77 -19.27 0.28
N PHE A 377 31.25 -18.84 -0.87
CA PHE A 377 31.75 -19.26 -2.18
C PHE A 377 32.08 -18.05 -3.07
N PRO A 378 33.35 -17.90 -3.52
CA PRO A 378 33.72 -16.83 -4.44
C PRO A 378 33.01 -16.96 -5.80
N ALA A 379 33.07 -15.92 -6.63
CA ALA A 379 32.37 -15.85 -7.91
C ALA A 379 32.65 -17.05 -8.83
N ALA A 380 33.92 -17.50 -8.87
CA ALA A 380 34.36 -18.66 -9.65
C ALA A 380 33.74 -20.00 -9.19
N ARG A 381 33.26 -20.09 -7.94
CA ARG A 381 32.67 -21.30 -7.33
C ARG A 381 31.15 -21.22 -7.20
N HIS A 382 30.49 -20.47 -8.08
CA HIS A 382 29.03 -20.32 -8.08
C HIS A 382 28.27 -21.66 -8.21
N ASN A 383 28.76 -22.60 -9.00
CA ASN A 383 28.13 -23.93 -9.09
C ASN A 383 28.23 -24.73 -7.78
N ASP A 384 29.27 -24.53 -6.99
CA ASP A 384 29.42 -25.19 -5.69
C ASP A 384 28.44 -24.60 -4.67
N PHE A 385 28.22 -23.28 -4.70
CA PHE A 385 27.16 -22.61 -3.96
C PHE A 385 25.78 -23.21 -4.30
N LEU A 386 25.44 -23.30 -5.59
CA LEU A 386 24.17 -23.89 -6.03
C LEU A 386 24.06 -25.35 -5.61
N THR A 387 25.15 -26.11 -5.68
CA THR A 387 25.21 -27.50 -5.21
C THR A 387 24.92 -27.57 -3.71
N LYS A 388 25.54 -26.71 -2.89
CA LYS A 388 25.28 -26.65 -1.44
C LYS A 388 23.80 -26.36 -1.13
N VAL A 389 23.20 -25.37 -1.79
CA VAL A 389 21.77 -25.02 -1.60
C VAL A 389 20.84 -26.15 -2.03
N ARG A 390 21.18 -26.87 -3.11
CA ARG A 390 20.40 -28.02 -3.63
C ARG A 390 20.56 -29.26 -2.77
N THR A 391 21.77 -29.57 -2.30
CA THR A 391 22.02 -30.72 -1.43
C THR A 391 21.38 -30.52 -0.06
N GLY A 392 21.28 -29.27 0.42
CA GLY A 392 20.75 -28.99 1.75
C GLY A 392 21.67 -29.59 2.83
N GLY A 393 21.08 -30.11 3.90
CA GLY A 393 21.82 -30.75 4.98
C GLY A 393 22.62 -29.76 5.83
N TYR A 394 22.12 -28.54 5.96
CA TYR A 394 22.59 -27.55 6.93
C TYR A 394 21.37 -26.94 7.62
N ASP A 395 21.58 -26.34 8.78
CA ASP A 395 20.52 -25.72 9.56
C ASP A 395 20.39 -24.27 9.14
N ALA A 396 19.23 -23.88 8.60
CA ALA A 396 18.98 -22.51 8.18
C ALA A 396 18.28 -21.74 9.31
N ALA A 397 18.87 -20.62 9.71
CA ALA A 397 18.27 -19.68 10.67
C ALA A 397 17.03 -19.00 10.06
N LEU A 398 16.02 -18.80 10.89
CA LEU A 398 14.74 -18.20 10.49
C LEU A 398 14.61 -16.76 11.00
N PHE A 399 13.59 -16.08 10.51
CA PHE A 399 13.39 -14.64 10.71
C PHE A 399 11.98 -14.32 11.15
N THR A 400 11.84 -13.20 11.86
CA THR A 400 10.56 -12.51 12.06
C THR A 400 10.58 -11.17 11.32
N ASP A 401 9.41 -10.72 10.86
CA ASP A 401 9.28 -9.50 10.03
C ASP A 401 8.13 -8.58 10.48
N LYS A 402 7.58 -8.84 11.68
CA LYS A 402 6.47 -8.13 12.33
C LYS A 402 5.16 -8.04 11.55
N THR A 403 5.05 -8.67 10.39
CA THR A 403 3.76 -8.76 9.69
C THR A 403 2.84 -9.73 10.41
N CYS A 404 1.57 -9.35 10.49
CA CYS A 404 0.55 -10.05 11.26
C CYS A 404 -0.85 -9.63 10.79
N ASP A 405 -1.86 -10.31 11.32
CA ASP A 405 -3.26 -9.92 11.18
C ASP A 405 -4.00 -10.06 12.51
N GLY A 406 -5.06 -9.28 12.68
CA GLY A 406 -5.70 -9.12 13.99
C GLY A 406 -7.08 -8.51 13.93
N CYS A 407 -7.60 -8.18 15.11
CA CYS A 407 -8.86 -7.47 15.25
C CYS A 407 -8.72 -6.20 16.09
N ILE A 408 -9.64 -5.27 15.87
CA ILE A 408 -9.85 -4.09 16.72
C ILE A 408 -11.32 -4.05 17.13
N VAL A 409 -11.57 -3.84 18.43
CA VAL A 409 -12.90 -3.86 19.04
C VAL A 409 -13.01 -2.76 20.10
N PRO A 410 -14.19 -2.12 20.31
CA PRO A 410 -14.40 -1.24 21.44
C PRO A 410 -14.63 -2.05 22.73
N GLN A 411 -14.10 -1.55 23.84
CA GLN A 411 -14.39 -2.00 25.19
C GLN A 411 -15.18 -0.91 25.91
N PHE A 412 -16.48 -1.11 26.08
CA PHE A 412 -17.32 -0.16 26.80
C PHE A 412 -17.26 -0.40 28.31
N ALA A 413 -17.26 0.70 29.09
CA ALA A 413 -17.40 0.66 30.55
C ALA A 413 -18.80 0.19 31.03
N GLY A 414 -19.76 0.04 30.11
CA GLY A 414 -21.12 -0.41 30.40
C GLY A 414 -21.87 -0.83 29.12
N PRO A 415 -23.12 -1.30 29.23
CA PRO A 415 -23.90 -1.69 28.06
C PRO A 415 -24.17 -0.50 27.14
N ASN A 416 -24.03 -0.71 25.83
CA ASN A 416 -24.37 0.31 24.85
C ASN A 416 -25.91 0.44 24.76
N PRO A 417 -26.50 1.66 24.86
CA PRO A 417 -27.94 1.84 24.90
C PRO A 417 -28.65 1.61 23.55
N LEU A 418 -27.92 1.47 22.44
CA LEU A 418 -28.50 1.33 21.09
C LEU A 418 -28.66 -0.13 20.67
N THR A 419 -27.63 -0.95 20.87
CA THR A 419 -27.57 -2.36 20.46
C THR A 419 -26.43 -3.07 21.18
N ASP A 420 -26.58 -4.37 21.42
CA ASP A 420 -25.56 -5.25 21.98
C ASP A 420 -24.67 -5.90 20.89
N LYS A 421 -25.05 -5.75 19.62
CA LYS A 421 -24.29 -6.28 18.47
C LYS A 421 -23.06 -5.42 18.22
N ILE A 422 -21.89 -5.91 18.62
CA ILE A 422 -20.59 -5.29 18.36
C ILE A 422 -19.85 -6.06 17.27
N LEU A 423 -19.44 -5.38 16.21
CA LEU A 423 -18.69 -5.96 15.10
C LEU A 423 -17.25 -5.40 15.08
N PRO A 424 -16.22 -6.24 15.31
CA PRO A 424 -14.84 -5.80 15.23
C PRO A 424 -14.42 -5.51 13.79
N ALA A 425 -13.36 -4.71 13.65
CA ALA A 425 -12.64 -4.52 12.39
C ALA A 425 -11.53 -5.56 12.25
N TYR A 426 -11.27 -6.02 11.02
CA TYR A 426 -10.07 -6.76 10.68
C TYR A 426 -8.91 -5.78 10.49
N SER A 427 -7.73 -6.18 10.93
CA SER A 427 -6.54 -5.34 10.87
C SER A 427 -5.38 -6.13 10.27
N LEU A 428 -4.76 -5.55 9.25
CA LEU A 428 -3.60 -6.11 8.57
C LEU A 428 -2.38 -5.25 8.88
N VAL A 429 -1.26 -5.90 9.21
CA VAL A 429 0.07 -5.28 9.30
C VAL A 429 0.96 -5.96 8.28
N THR A 430 1.35 -5.21 7.25
CA THR A 430 1.97 -5.76 6.03
C THR A 430 3.30 -5.10 5.71
N ALA A 431 3.98 -5.58 4.66
CA ALA A 431 5.28 -5.05 4.24
C ALA A 431 5.22 -3.53 3.91
N PRO A 432 6.36 -2.81 3.95
CA PRO A 432 6.42 -1.38 3.66
C PRO A 432 5.80 -0.98 2.33
N ASP A 433 5.28 0.24 2.25
CA ASP A 433 4.75 0.81 1.01
C ASP A 433 5.84 1.63 0.28
N PHE A 434 6.40 1.06 -0.77
CA PHE A 434 7.38 1.69 -1.65
C PHE A 434 6.75 2.75 -2.57
N PHE A 435 5.47 2.64 -2.90
CA PHE A 435 4.77 3.55 -3.83
C PHE A 435 3.43 4.04 -3.24
N PRO A 436 3.49 4.80 -2.14
CA PRO A 436 2.32 5.19 -1.34
C PRO A 436 1.38 6.19 -2.03
N LEU A 437 1.75 6.66 -3.23
CA LEU A 437 0.97 7.55 -4.09
C LEU A 437 0.44 6.87 -5.36
N CYS A 438 0.51 5.53 -5.44
CA CYS A 438 -0.07 4.76 -6.54
C CYS A 438 -0.80 3.52 -6.00
N ASP A 439 -2.12 3.52 -6.13
CA ASP A 439 -2.97 2.43 -5.66
C ASP A 439 -3.16 1.35 -6.74
N GLN A 440 -3.45 0.13 -6.28
CA GLN A 440 -3.88 -0.99 -7.15
C GLN A 440 -5.07 -0.60 -8.04
N LEU A 441 -6.02 0.17 -7.49
CA LEU A 441 -7.25 0.56 -8.17
C LEU A 441 -6.98 1.40 -9.43
N GLU A 442 -6.01 2.31 -9.38
CA GLU A 442 -5.67 3.23 -10.46
C GLU A 442 -5.11 2.47 -11.66
N ILE A 443 -4.27 1.46 -11.42
CA ILE A 443 -3.75 0.63 -12.52
C ILE A 443 -4.87 -0.23 -13.13
N VAL A 444 -5.79 -0.75 -12.33
CA VAL A 444 -6.96 -1.49 -12.86
C VAL A 444 -7.86 -0.55 -13.67
N ASN A 445 -8.06 0.69 -13.24
CA ASN A 445 -8.79 1.71 -14.02
C ASN A 445 -8.10 1.96 -15.36
N TRP A 446 -6.79 2.20 -15.35
CA TRP A 446 -6.01 2.42 -16.57
C TRP A 446 -6.14 1.25 -17.57
N LEU A 447 -6.05 0.01 -17.09
CA LEU A 447 -6.28 -1.17 -17.95
C LEU A 447 -7.69 -1.12 -18.58
N ALA A 448 -8.72 -0.87 -17.77
CA ALA A 448 -10.11 -0.85 -18.23
C ALA A 448 -10.38 0.28 -19.23
N GLU A 449 -9.91 1.50 -18.96
CA GLU A 449 -10.05 2.69 -19.81
C GLU A 449 -9.39 2.48 -21.18
N ASN A 450 -8.23 1.82 -21.19
CA ASN A 450 -7.51 1.47 -22.42
C ASN A 450 -7.97 0.16 -23.06
N ARG A 451 -9.03 -0.47 -22.51
CA ARG A 451 -9.58 -1.75 -22.97
C ARG A 451 -8.52 -2.86 -23.07
N LEU A 452 -7.58 -2.85 -22.14
CA LEU A 452 -6.53 -3.83 -21.97
C LEU A 452 -6.97 -4.89 -20.94
N THR A 453 -6.64 -6.13 -21.22
CA THR A 453 -6.63 -7.21 -20.24
C THR A 453 -5.29 -7.20 -19.51
N ALA A 454 -5.26 -7.69 -18.27
CA ALA A 454 -4.02 -7.74 -17.50
C ALA A 454 -2.89 -8.50 -18.25
N ASN A 455 -3.23 -9.62 -18.90
CA ASN A 455 -2.28 -10.43 -19.67
C ASN A 455 -1.77 -9.76 -20.96
N GLU A 456 -2.21 -8.55 -21.29
CA GLU A 456 -1.61 -7.75 -22.37
C GLU A 456 -0.45 -6.88 -21.88
N HIS A 457 -0.31 -6.69 -20.57
CA HIS A 457 0.74 -5.88 -19.96
C HIS A 457 1.57 -6.65 -18.93
N PHE A 458 0.93 -7.39 -18.03
CA PHE A 458 1.60 -8.19 -17.01
C PHE A 458 1.79 -9.63 -17.49
N ALA A 459 3.04 -10.13 -17.44
CA ALA A 459 3.39 -11.50 -17.78
C ALA A 459 2.96 -12.49 -16.68
N PHE A 460 3.05 -12.06 -15.42
CA PHE A 460 2.57 -12.79 -14.26
C PHE A 460 1.68 -11.89 -13.42
N GLY A 461 0.66 -12.49 -12.81
CA GLY A 461 -0.29 -11.77 -11.97
C GLY A 461 -0.97 -10.59 -12.67
N ALA A 462 -1.51 -9.70 -11.84
CA ALA A 462 -2.13 -8.45 -12.22
C ALA A 462 -2.45 -7.66 -10.95
N PRO A 463 -2.52 -6.32 -11.03
CA PRO A 463 -3.08 -5.54 -9.95
C PRO A 463 -4.50 -6.04 -9.61
N ARG A 464 -4.72 -6.38 -8.33
CA ARG A 464 -6.00 -6.85 -7.81
C ARG A 464 -6.21 -6.22 -6.44
N PRO A 465 -7.00 -5.14 -6.34
CA PRO A 465 -7.31 -4.52 -5.07
C PRO A 465 -8.03 -5.49 -4.11
N LEU A 466 -7.64 -5.50 -2.83
CA LEU A 466 -8.18 -6.37 -1.80
C LEU A 466 -9.68 -6.17 -1.57
N PHE A 467 -10.21 -4.96 -1.76
CA PHE A 467 -11.64 -4.70 -1.55
C PHE A 467 -12.60 -5.53 -2.42
N ASN A 468 -12.09 -6.15 -3.49
CA ASN A 468 -12.88 -7.04 -4.35
C ASN A 468 -12.98 -8.47 -3.80
N ASP A 469 -12.15 -8.85 -2.83
CA ASP A 469 -12.17 -10.19 -2.26
C ASP A 469 -13.45 -10.43 -1.44
N ARG A 470 -13.91 -11.68 -1.41
CA ARG A 470 -15.12 -12.10 -0.67
C ARG A 470 -14.89 -13.35 0.17
N SER A 471 -13.63 -13.60 0.54
CA SER A 471 -13.22 -14.71 1.40
C SER A 471 -13.47 -14.41 2.88
N ARG A 472 -13.53 -15.47 3.69
CA ARG A 472 -13.69 -15.37 5.14
C ARG A 472 -12.42 -14.83 5.80
N ILE A 473 -12.56 -14.29 7.00
CA ILE A 473 -11.42 -13.82 7.81
C ILE A 473 -10.93 -14.93 8.74
N ASN A 474 -9.65 -14.88 9.12
CA ASN A 474 -9.01 -15.83 10.02
C ASN A 474 -9.84 -16.05 11.32
N PRO A 475 -10.42 -17.25 11.52
CA PRO A 475 -11.27 -17.54 12.67
C PRO A 475 -10.47 -17.77 13.96
N PHE A 476 -9.14 -17.87 13.88
CA PHE A 476 -8.25 -18.03 15.04
C PHE A 476 -7.91 -16.70 15.72
N ILE A 477 -8.31 -15.57 15.14
CA ILE A 477 -8.17 -14.26 15.79
C ILE A 477 -9.21 -14.18 16.91
N GLU A 478 -8.72 -14.08 18.14
CA GLU A 478 -9.56 -13.96 19.33
C GLU A 478 -9.77 -12.49 19.70
N LEU A 479 -10.94 -12.19 20.29
CA LEU A 479 -11.17 -10.95 21.00
C LEU A 479 -10.23 -10.84 22.21
N PRO A 480 -9.68 -9.64 22.49
CA PRO A 480 -8.68 -9.43 23.53
C PRO A 480 -9.14 -9.90 24.92
N ASP A 481 -10.40 -9.66 25.31
CA ASP A 481 -10.86 -9.90 26.70
C ASP A 481 -11.48 -11.26 26.96
N SER A 482 -11.99 -11.94 25.94
CA SER A 482 -12.85 -13.11 26.12
C SER A 482 -12.28 -14.41 25.58
N GLY A 483 -11.29 -14.34 24.69
CA GLY A 483 -10.81 -15.51 23.95
C GLY A 483 -11.80 -16.08 22.94
N ASN A 484 -12.98 -15.46 22.79
CA ASN A 484 -13.92 -15.82 21.74
C ASN A 484 -13.37 -15.37 20.38
N ALA A 485 -13.69 -16.11 19.32
CA ALA A 485 -13.31 -15.72 17.96
C ALA A 485 -13.91 -14.34 17.60
N ALA A 486 -13.07 -13.41 17.17
CA ALA A 486 -13.48 -12.09 16.67
C ALA A 486 -14.28 -12.21 15.36
N PHE A 487 -13.99 -13.25 14.57
CA PHE A 487 -14.61 -13.56 13.29
C PHE A 487 -15.12 -15.00 13.28
N SER A 488 -16.22 -15.23 14.00
CA SER A 488 -16.80 -16.58 14.11
C SER A 488 -17.31 -17.11 12.75
N GLU A 489 -17.40 -18.42 12.62
CA GLU A 489 -17.89 -19.05 11.38
C GLU A 489 -19.35 -18.74 11.04
N ASN A 490 -20.14 -18.39 12.05
CA ASN A 490 -21.56 -18.04 11.94
C ASN A 490 -21.77 -16.58 11.55
N THR A 491 -20.72 -15.75 11.60
CA THR A 491 -20.79 -14.36 11.16
C THR A 491 -20.42 -14.25 9.68
N GLN A 492 -21.23 -13.49 8.95
CA GLN A 492 -20.92 -13.13 7.56
C GLN A 492 -19.73 -12.16 7.56
N THR A 493 -18.58 -12.66 7.14
CA THR A 493 -17.29 -11.93 7.14
C THR A 493 -16.78 -11.66 5.74
N GLU A 494 -17.46 -12.20 4.73
CA GLU A 494 -17.09 -12.11 3.31
C GLU A 494 -17.10 -10.67 2.78
N THR A 495 -17.74 -9.71 3.45
CA THR A 495 -17.76 -8.29 3.03
C THR A 495 -16.87 -7.38 3.89
N VAL A 496 -16.07 -7.95 4.81
CA VAL A 496 -15.25 -7.17 5.77
C VAL A 496 -14.21 -6.30 5.07
N VAL A 497 -13.60 -6.80 3.99
CA VAL A 497 -12.62 -6.04 3.20
C VAL A 497 -13.24 -5.04 2.23
N ALA A 498 -14.57 -5.06 2.04
CA ALA A 498 -15.20 -4.17 1.07
C ALA A 498 -15.08 -2.70 1.50
N ILE A 499 -15.14 -1.82 0.51
CA ILE A 499 -15.17 -0.38 0.72
C ILE A 499 -16.60 0.13 0.49
N VAL A 500 -17.14 0.85 1.47
CA VAL A 500 -18.51 1.36 1.50
C VAL A 500 -18.55 2.86 1.76
N SER A 501 -19.70 3.49 1.43
CA SER A 501 -20.01 4.88 1.76
C SER A 501 -21.11 4.97 2.84
N MET A 502 -21.21 6.13 3.51
CA MET A 502 -22.28 6.39 4.50
C MET A 502 -23.61 6.76 3.83
N SER A 503 -23.59 7.52 2.74
CA SER A 503 -24.80 7.98 2.05
C SER A 503 -24.50 8.40 0.62
N VAL A 504 -25.39 8.04 -0.31
CA VAL A 504 -25.33 8.50 -1.70
C VAL A 504 -26.37 9.60 -1.88
N PHE A 505 -25.90 10.83 -2.09
CA PHE A 505 -26.75 11.95 -2.50
C PHE A 505 -26.82 12.00 -4.03
N SER A 506 -28.01 12.24 -4.58
CA SER A 506 -28.14 12.60 -5.99
C SER A 506 -27.34 13.89 -6.24
N ASN A 507 -26.45 13.86 -7.22
CA ASN A 507 -25.55 14.98 -7.46
C ASN A 507 -25.18 15.12 -8.95
N SER A 508 -24.95 16.37 -9.36
CA SER A 508 -24.51 16.78 -10.70
C SER A 508 -23.02 17.11 -10.79
N ASN A 509 -22.22 16.87 -9.72
CA ASN A 509 -20.77 17.04 -9.80
C ASN A 509 -20.20 16.23 -10.97
N SER A 510 -19.35 16.89 -11.76
CA SER A 510 -18.45 16.25 -12.70
C SER A 510 -17.45 15.37 -11.96
N ILE A 511 -16.95 14.34 -12.64
CA ILE A 511 -15.83 13.52 -12.13
C ILE A 511 -14.63 14.44 -11.97
N VAL A 512 -13.96 14.33 -10.83
CA VAL A 512 -12.76 15.10 -10.49
C VAL A 512 -11.55 14.29 -10.90
N THR A 513 -10.58 14.88 -11.59
CA THR A 513 -9.40 14.17 -12.14
C THR A 513 -8.07 14.63 -11.53
N LYS A 514 -8.11 15.34 -10.39
CA LYS A 514 -6.91 15.86 -9.74
C LYS A 514 -6.17 14.71 -9.05
N ASP A 515 -4.86 14.63 -9.25
CA ASP A 515 -4.00 13.67 -8.56
C ASP A 515 -4.16 13.79 -7.04
N HIS A 516 -4.00 12.67 -6.33
CA HIS A 516 -4.05 12.64 -4.88
C HIS A 516 -2.63 12.61 -4.28
N ASN A 517 -2.48 13.26 -3.13
CA ASN A 517 -1.22 13.30 -2.38
C ASN A 517 -1.29 12.61 -1.01
N GLN A 518 -2.37 11.85 -0.78
CA GLN A 518 -2.69 11.18 0.48
C GLN A 518 -2.41 9.68 0.38
N VAL A 519 -1.67 9.14 1.35
CA VAL A 519 -1.42 7.69 1.49
C VAL A 519 -2.67 6.98 1.98
N SER A 520 -2.98 5.83 1.37
CA SER A 520 -4.10 4.99 1.79
C SER A 520 -3.74 4.05 2.92
N PHE A 521 -4.69 3.79 3.81
CA PHE A 521 -4.67 2.62 4.70
C PHE A 521 -5.93 1.74 4.54
N LEU A 522 -6.68 1.90 3.43
CA LEU A 522 -7.82 1.03 3.12
C LEU A 522 -7.49 0.01 2.01
N THR A 523 -8.41 -0.92 1.81
CA THR A 523 -8.23 -2.14 0.99
C THR A 523 -8.20 -1.91 -0.53
N ASP A 524 -8.30 -0.68 -1.01
CA ASP A 524 -8.11 -0.29 -2.41
C ASP A 524 -6.65 -0.06 -2.79
N ALA A 525 -5.80 0.31 -1.83
CA ALA A 525 -4.36 0.36 -2.01
C ALA A 525 -3.68 -0.99 -1.72
N ALA A 526 -4.40 -1.91 -1.08
CA ALA A 526 -3.88 -3.21 -0.71
C ALA A 526 -4.04 -4.26 -1.80
N SER A 527 -3.09 -5.18 -1.91
CA SER A 527 -3.18 -6.35 -2.78
C SER A 527 -4.15 -7.38 -2.20
N GLY A 528 -5.07 -7.84 -3.05
CA GLY A 528 -5.87 -9.03 -2.81
C GLY A 528 -5.07 -10.32 -2.97
N VAL A 529 -5.79 -11.44 -2.97
CA VAL A 529 -5.22 -12.77 -3.13
C VAL A 529 -4.89 -13.03 -4.60
N PHE A 530 -3.60 -13.01 -4.94
CA PHE A 530 -3.04 -13.74 -6.06
C PHE A 530 -2.08 -14.81 -5.51
N ALA A 531 -1.45 -15.65 -6.32
CA ALA A 531 -0.49 -16.65 -5.83
C ALA A 531 0.94 -16.12 -6.04
N PRO A 532 1.67 -15.66 -5.00
CA PRO A 532 1.26 -15.44 -3.60
C PRO A 532 0.45 -14.17 -3.35
N GLY A 533 -0.26 -14.19 -2.22
CA GLY A 533 -0.89 -13.02 -1.65
C GLY A 533 0.17 -12.14 -1.01
N TRP A 534 -0.12 -10.86 -0.84
CA TRP A 534 0.92 -9.84 -0.87
C TRP A 534 0.78 -8.86 0.31
N ASP A 535 -0.43 -8.36 0.55
CA ASP A 535 -0.86 -7.86 1.86
C ASP A 535 -1.52 -8.95 2.70
N VAL A 536 -2.13 -9.92 2.03
CA VAL A 536 -2.86 -11.03 2.66
C VAL A 536 -2.83 -12.23 1.73
N SER A 537 -2.87 -13.44 2.31
CA SER A 537 -2.91 -14.69 1.57
C SER A 537 -4.21 -15.45 1.83
N LEU A 538 -4.56 -16.38 0.95
CA LEU A 538 -5.67 -17.31 1.18
C LEU A 538 -5.12 -18.61 1.74
N VAL A 539 -5.30 -18.78 3.05
CA VAL A 539 -4.80 -19.92 3.82
C VAL A 539 -5.90 -20.96 3.94
N PHE A 540 -5.53 -22.24 3.92
CA PHE A 540 -6.42 -23.36 4.18
C PHE A 540 -6.01 -24.04 5.48
N ASP A 541 -6.97 -24.18 6.39
CA ASP A 541 -6.79 -24.95 7.61
C ASP A 541 -7.37 -26.36 7.44
N ARG A 542 -6.52 -27.37 7.65
CA ARG A 542 -6.93 -28.78 7.50
C ARG A 542 -7.88 -29.24 8.59
N GLY A 543 -7.77 -28.70 9.80
CA GLY A 543 -8.63 -29.05 10.93
C GLY A 543 -10.04 -28.50 10.75
N LEU A 544 -10.16 -27.26 10.26
CA LEU A 544 -11.45 -26.63 9.96
C LEU A 544 -12.00 -27.02 8.58
N ASN A 545 -11.16 -27.55 7.68
CA ASN A 545 -11.49 -27.82 6.28
C ASN A 545 -12.06 -26.58 5.55
N LYS A 546 -11.44 -25.42 5.79
CA LYS A 546 -11.90 -24.12 5.28
C LYS A 546 -10.73 -23.23 4.89
N SER A 547 -10.99 -22.31 3.97
CA SER A 547 -10.06 -21.24 3.61
C SER A 547 -10.49 -19.88 4.15
N PHE A 548 -9.52 -19.04 4.45
CA PHE A 548 -9.69 -17.69 4.96
C PHE A 548 -8.48 -16.81 4.63
N LEU A 549 -8.69 -15.50 4.69
CA LEU A 549 -7.66 -14.49 4.58
C LEU A 549 -6.78 -14.50 5.84
N SER A 550 -5.46 -14.55 5.66
CA SER A 550 -4.48 -14.46 6.75
C SER A 550 -3.11 -14.00 6.25
N SER A 551 -2.35 -13.34 7.14
CA SER A 551 -0.94 -12.97 6.90
C SER A 551 0.01 -14.18 6.91
N SER A 552 -0.43 -15.33 7.44
CA SER A 552 0.41 -16.51 7.66
C SER A 552 0.83 -17.24 6.38
N GLY A 553 0.15 -16.97 5.26
CA GLY A 553 0.50 -17.49 3.94
C GLY A 553 1.46 -16.60 3.14
N LEU A 554 1.83 -15.42 3.66
CA LEU A 554 2.85 -14.53 3.07
C LEU A 554 4.25 -15.10 3.31
N GLY A 555 5.23 -14.79 2.45
CA GLY A 555 6.60 -15.27 2.65
C GLY A 555 7.23 -14.89 3.99
N SER A 556 8.21 -15.69 4.41
CA SER A 556 8.85 -15.63 5.72
C SER A 556 10.38 -15.59 5.60
N PRO A 557 11.02 -14.42 5.71
CA PRO A 557 10.40 -13.11 5.92
C PRO A 557 9.91 -12.50 4.59
N PHE A 558 9.08 -11.45 4.66
CA PHE A 558 8.54 -10.79 3.46
C PHE A 558 9.60 -10.31 2.45
N PRO A 559 10.84 -9.89 2.81
CA PRO A 559 11.83 -9.50 1.81
C PRO A 559 12.23 -10.63 0.85
N GLU A 560 12.18 -11.89 1.31
CA GLU A 560 12.43 -13.03 0.43
C GLU A 560 11.34 -13.16 -0.63
N ASP A 561 10.08 -12.96 -0.23
CA ASP A 561 8.93 -12.97 -1.13
C ASP A 561 8.99 -11.79 -2.11
N ALA A 562 9.25 -10.59 -1.59
CA ALA A 562 9.38 -9.36 -2.36
C ALA A 562 10.41 -9.51 -3.48
N LYS A 563 11.58 -10.12 -3.22
CA LYS A 563 12.60 -10.41 -4.24
C LYS A 563 12.06 -11.24 -5.40
N LEU A 564 11.44 -12.37 -5.08
CA LEU A 564 10.99 -13.33 -6.08
C LEU A 564 9.82 -12.78 -6.90
N CYS A 565 8.94 -12.05 -6.23
CA CYS A 565 7.78 -11.39 -6.84
C CYS A 565 8.16 -10.19 -7.71
N ALA A 566 9.08 -9.34 -7.23
CA ALA A 566 9.66 -8.23 -7.99
C ALA A 566 10.34 -8.72 -9.27
N ALA A 567 11.06 -9.84 -9.20
CA ALA A 567 11.70 -10.47 -10.35
C ALA A 567 10.71 -11.00 -11.41
N LEU A 568 9.45 -11.25 -11.03
CA LEU A 568 8.43 -11.80 -11.92
C LEU A 568 7.64 -10.74 -12.70
N ASN A 569 8.02 -9.44 -12.61
CA ASN A 569 7.52 -8.26 -13.34
C ASN A 569 6.60 -7.28 -12.58
N SER A 570 6.55 -7.29 -11.24
CA SER A 570 5.83 -6.30 -10.41
C SER A 570 4.46 -5.85 -10.92
N PHE A 571 3.42 -6.47 -10.41
CA PHE A 571 2.04 -6.09 -10.66
C PHE A 571 1.36 -5.48 -9.43
N TRP A 572 2.13 -5.08 -8.41
CA TRP A 572 1.65 -4.30 -7.26
C TRP A 572 2.65 -3.21 -6.94
N PRO A 573 2.22 -1.94 -7.02
CA PRO A 573 3.05 -0.82 -6.67
C PRO A 573 3.60 -0.96 -5.25
N ALA A 574 2.76 -1.17 -4.23
CA ALA A 574 3.19 -0.92 -2.86
C ALA A 574 4.37 -1.76 -2.36
N VAL A 575 4.48 -3.08 -2.62
CA VAL A 575 5.50 -3.92 -1.91
C VAL A 575 6.53 -4.58 -2.82
N ALA A 576 6.26 -4.69 -4.12
CA ALA A 576 7.16 -5.40 -5.03
C ALA A 576 7.50 -4.56 -6.26
N PRO A 577 8.31 -3.48 -6.15
CA PRO A 577 8.80 -2.73 -7.31
C PRO A 577 9.43 -3.64 -8.40
N ASP A 578 9.32 -3.30 -9.69
CA ASP A 578 9.78 -4.17 -10.80
C ASP A 578 11.30 -4.36 -10.83
N ALA A 579 11.75 -5.56 -10.48
CA ALA A 579 13.16 -5.93 -10.49
C ALA A 579 13.57 -6.77 -11.71
N SER A 580 12.70 -6.91 -12.73
CA SER A 580 13.05 -7.61 -13.97
C SER A 580 14.29 -7.02 -14.66
N GLN A 581 14.47 -5.69 -14.57
CA GLN A 581 15.66 -4.98 -15.05
C GLN A 581 16.90 -5.32 -14.21
N THR A 582 16.77 -5.46 -12.89
CA THR A 582 17.90 -5.79 -12.00
C THR A 582 18.49 -7.16 -12.33
N PHE A 583 17.64 -8.15 -12.61
CA PHE A 583 18.06 -9.54 -12.76
C PHE A 583 18.24 -10.01 -14.20
N ILE A 584 17.48 -9.49 -15.19
CA ILE A 584 17.58 -9.82 -16.63
C ILE A 584 17.45 -11.34 -16.95
N ASP A 585 17.19 -12.16 -15.94
CA ASP A 585 17.41 -13.60 -15.93
C ASP A 585 16.34 -14.36 -16.73
N ASP A 586 16.77 -15.43 -17.39
CA ASP A 586 15.94 -16.41 -18.10
C ASP A 586 15.69 -17.69 -17.30
N LYS A 587 16.30 -17.84 -16.11
CA LYS A 587 16.24 -19.05 -15.28
C LYS A 587 15.07 -19.10 -14.30
N VAL A 588 14.45 -17.98 -13.96
CA VAL A 588 13.30 -17.91 -13.04
C VAL A 588 12.03 -17.87 -13.87
N ASN A 589 11.45 -19.05 -14.15
CA ASN A 589 10.23 -19.24 -14.96
C ASN A 589 10.34 -18.80 -16.43
N GLY A 590 11.54 -18.84 -16.99
CA GLY A 590 11.80 -18.38 -18.34
C GLY A 590 12.00 -16.87 -18.37
N VAL A 591 11.91 -16.31 -19.57
CA VAL A 591 12.19 -14.90 -19.76
C VAL A 591 11.02 -14.01 -19.33
N ILE A 592 11.30 -13.13 -18.37
CA ILE A 592 10.35 -12.16 -17.81
C ILE A 592 10.61 -10.77 -18.43
N PRO A 593 9.63 -10.17 -19.14
CA PRO A 593 9.74 -8.79 -19.60
C PRO A 593 9.44 -7.82 -18.46
N THR A 594 10.05 -6.64 -18.53
CA THR A 594 9.70 -5.50 -17.66
C THR A 594 8.26 -5.07 -17.91
N ALA A 595 7.47 -4.93 -16.86
CA ALA A 595 6.13 -4.32 -16.94
C ALA A 595 6.18 -2.85 -16.52
N PHE A 596 6.98 -2.54 -15.51
CA PHE A 596 7.15 -1.19 -15.02
C PHE A 596 8.62 -0.72 -15.14
N PRO A 597 8.90 0.32 -15.96
CA PRO A 597 10.22 0.93 -16.03
C PRO A 597 10.61 1.64 -14.72
N MET A 598 11.39 0.94 -13.88
CA MET A 598 12.18 1.58 -12.82
C MET A 598 13.31 2.41 -13.45
N MET A 599 13.54 3.60 -12.93
CA MET A 599 14.65 4.47 -13.38
C MET A 599 15.98 3.98 -12.82
N ASN A 600 17.10 4.26 -13.48
CA ASN A 600 18.42 3.88 -12.99
C ASN A 600 18.75 4.53 -11.64
N SER A 601 18.21 5.71 -11.33
CA SER A 601 18.31 6.33 -9.99
C SER A 601 17.58 5.53 -8.91
N GLU A 602 16.54 4.77 -9.28
CA GLU A 602 15.74 3.92 -8.40
C GLU A 602 16.35 2.51 -8.25
N LEU A 603 17.06 2.02 -9.27
CA LEU A 603 17.76 0.72 -9.27
C LEU A 603 19.22 0.81 -8.78
N GLY A 604 19.80 2.01 -8.73
CA GLY A 604 21.18 2.25 -8.32
C GLY A 604 22.21 2.08 -9.44
N TYR A 605 23.36 2.74 -9.29
CA TYR A 605 24.46 2.72 -10.27
C TYR A 605 25.65 1.89 -9.77
N HIS A 606 26.05 0.90 -10.56
CA HIS A 606 27.27 0.12 -10.31
C HIS A 606 28.55 0.95 -10.48
N GLN A 607 29.63 0.63 -9.77
CA GLN A 607 30.93 1.33 -9.86
C GLN A 607 31.51 1.38 -11.29
N ASN A 608 31.26 0.33 -12.07
CA ASN A 608 31.70 0.21 -13.47
C ASN A 608 30.65 0.71 -14.48
N HIS A 609 29.54 1.28 -14.03
CA HIS A 609 28.55 1.87 -14.92
C HIS A 609 29.19 3.02 -15.74
N PRO A 610 28.93 3.15 -17.06
CA PRO A 610 29.56 4.17 -17.90
C PRO A 610 29.41 5.61 -17.36
N LEU A 611 28.24 5.96 -16.84
CA LEU A 611 28.02 7.27 -16.20
C LEU A 611 28.79 7.46 -14.88
N VAL A 612 29.16 6.38 -14.18
CA VAL A 612 29.97 6.46 -12.95
C VAL A 612 31.44 6.61 -13.31
N THR A 613 31.93 5.81 -14.25
CA THR A 613 33.33 5.86 -14.68
C THR A 613 33.69 7.16 -15.39
N THR A 614 32.71 7.83 -16.00
CA THR A 614 32.86 9.18 -16.59
C THR A 614 32.62 10.32 -15.59
N GLY A 615 32.23 10.02 -14.35
CA GLY A 615 31.99 11.02 -13.29
C GLY A 615 30.67 11.80 -13.40
N ILE A 616 29.76 11.38 -14.28
CA ILE A 616 28.43 12.01 -14.44
C ILE A 616 27.49 11.64 -13.28
N LYS A 617 27.60 10.39 -12.78
CA LYS A 617 26.84 9.89 -11.62
C LYS A 617 27.80 9.30 -10.60
N SER A 618 27.36 9.16 -9.35
CA SER A 618 28.07 8.40 -8.32
C SER A 618 27.53 6.98 -8.23
N ALA A 619 28.37 6.03 -7.81
CA ALA A 619 27.89 4.68 -7.50
C ALA A 619 26.87 4.73 -6.36
N SER A 620 25.81 3.92 -6.47
CA SER A 620 24.73 3.84 -5.49
C SER A 620 24.05 2.48 -5.54
N THR A 621 23.27 2.16 -4.50
CA THR A 621 22.33 1.03 -4.50
C THR A 621 20.93 1.52 -4.81
N GLY A 622 20.09 0.63 -5.32
CA GLY A 622 18.67 0.85 -5.54
C GLY A 622 17.85 0.64 -4.28
N TRP A 623 16.52 0.70 -4.46
CA TRP A 623 15.51 0.50 -3.42
C TRP A 623 15.64 -0.83 -2.66
N ASP A 624 16.18 -1.86 -3.32
CA ASP A 624 16.34 -3.22 -2.81
C ASP A 624 17.73 -3.50 -2.22
N GLY A 625 18.61 -2.51 -2.22
CA GLY A 625 20.01 -2.65 -1.81
C GLY A 625 20.92 -3.28 -2.87
N GLU A 626 20.41 -3.60 -4.06
CA GLU A 626 21.18 -4.09 -5.20
C GLU A 626 21.61 -2.91 -6.11
N GLN A 627 22.21 -3.21 -7.26
CA GLN A 627 22.57 -2.22 -8.28
C GLN A 627 21.97 -2.61 -9.62
N GLY A 628 21.53 -1.62 -10.40
CA GLY A 628 20.89 -1.84 -11.69
C GLY A 628 21.78 -2.48 -12.75
N PRO A 629 21.21 -2.89 -13.88
CA PRO A 629 21.97 -3.37 -15.02
C PRO A 629 22.67 -2.21 -15.75
N PHE A 630 23.67 -2.52 -16.55
CA PHE A 630 24.32 -1.53 -17.43
C PHE A 630 25.02 -2.18 -18.63
N PHE A 631 25.23 -1.41 -19.69
CA PHE A 631 26.02 -1.84 -20.85
C PHE A 631 27.53 -1.75 -20.60
N GLU A 632 28.26 -2.81 -20.93
CA GLU A 632 29.73 -2.83 -20.99
C GLU A 632 30.21 -2.79 -22.45
N GLY A 633 31.34 -2.10 -22.68
CA GLY A 633 32.09 -2.18 -23.93
C GLY A 633 31.28 -1.78 -25.17
N ASP A 634 30.80 -0.53 -25.24
CA ASP A 634 30.00 0.00 -26.36
C ASP A 634 28.87 -0.97 -26.81
N PHE A 635 27.97 -1.28 -25.87
CA PHE A 635 26.85 -2.21 -26.06
C PHE A 635 27.23 -3.66 -26.37
N GLN A 636 28.43 -4.14 -26.02
CA GLN A 636 28.82 -5.55 -26.23
C GLN A 636 28.21 -6.50 -25.22
N PHE A 637 28.09 -6.08 -23.95
CA PHE A 637 27.50 -6.91 -22.89
C PHE A 637 26.51 -6.11 -22.06
N VAL A 638 25.58 -6.81 -21.44
CA VAL A 638 24.83 -6.28 -20.30
C VAL A 638 25.32 -6.96 -19.05
N ASN A 639 25.76 -6.16 -18.07
CA ASN A 639 26.11 -6.58 -16.73
C ASN A 639 24.91 -6.35 -15.81
N PHE A 640 24.56 -7.34 -14.99
CA PHE A 640 23.36 -7.33 -14.15
C PHE A 640 23.55 -8.16 -12.88
N THR A 641 22.60 -8.03 -11.94
CA THR A 641 22.66 -8.69 -10.63
C THR A 641 22.23 -10.15 -10.74
N ASN A 642 22.96 -11.04 -10.08
CA ASN A 642 22.67 -12.46 -10.03
C ASN A 642 21.54 -12.76 -9.04
N ILE A 643 20.34 -13.10 -9.53
CA ILE A 643 19.17 -13.38 -8.67
C ILE A 643 19.39 -14.53 -7.67
N GLU A 644 20.21 -15.53 -8.03
CA GLU A 644 20.50 -16.67 -7.15
C GLU A 644 21.38 -16.25 -5.96
N ARG A 645 22.16 -15.17 -6.14
CA ARG A 645 23.08 -14.62 -5.14
C ARG A 645 22.50 -13.42 -4.38
N SER A 646 21.61 -12.66 -5.01
CA SER A 646 20.87 -11.56 -4.40
C SER A 646 20.05 -12.02 -3.21
N ASP A 647 20.09 -11.24 -2.14
CA ASP A 647 19.46 -11.59 -0.87
C ASP A 647 18.87 -10.36 -0.18
N TYR A 648 17.59 -10.09 -0.45
CA TYR A 648 16.88 -8.96 0.15
C TYR A 648 16.72 -9.11 1.67
N THR A 649 16.72 -10.33 2.21
CA THR A 649 16.76 -10.54 3.66
C THR A 649 18.09 -10.05 4.23
N ALA A 650 19.21 -10.32 3.54
CA ALA A 650 20.52 -9.78 3.92
C ALA A 650 20.59 -8.25 3.79
N ASN A 651 19.98 -7.68 2.75
CA ASN A 651 19.92 -6.23 2.57
C ASN A 651 19.04 -5.57 3.66
N ALA A 652 17.93 -6.18 4.03
CA ALA A 652 17.06 -5.74 5.13
C ALA A 652 17.77 -5.76 6.49
N LEU A 653 18.50 -6.83 6.82
CA LEU A 653 19.34 -6.90 8.04
C LEU A 653 20.45 -5.85 8.08
N LYS A 654 20.89 -5.36 6.92
CA LYS A 654 21.94 -4.34 6.77
C LYS A 654 21.39 -2.93 6.62
N GLY A 655 20.06 -2.74 6.72
CA GLY A 655 19.42 -1.43 6.56
C GLY A 655 19.59 -0.83 5.15
N LYS A 656 19.65 -1.68 4.11
CA LYS A 656 19.87 -1.24 2.71
C LYS A 656 18.61 -1.11 1.87
N ILE A 657 17.45 -1.49 2.40
CA ILE A 657 16.16 -1.32 1.73
C ILE A 657 15.73 0.13 1.90
N SER A 658 15.34 0.79 0.81
CA SER A 658 14.98 2.20 0.78
C SER A 658 13.70 2.45 0.00
N VAL A 659 12.87 3.36 0.51
CA VAL A 659 11.68 3.90 -0.17
C VAL A 659 11.93 5.27 -0.80
N LYS A 660 13.13 5.83 -0.62
CA LYS A 660 13.40 7.27 -0.80
C LYS A 660 13.09 7.78 -2.21
N GLN A 661 13.56 7.05 -3.22
CA GLN A 661 13.38 7.42 -4.63
C GLN A 661 11.98 7.08 -5.14
N LEU A 662 11.28 6.15 -4.48
CA LEU A 662 10.02 5.59 -4.96
C LEU A 662 8.80 6.33 -4.42
N CYS A 663 8.89 6.87 -3.20
CA CYS A 663 7.74 7.44 -2.50
C CYS A 663 7.04 8.62 -3.21
N MET A 664 7.75 9.29 -4.12
CA MET A 664 7.27 10.45 -4.86
C MET A 664 6.68 10.09 -6.23
N VAL A 665 6.76 8.83 -6.64
CA VAL A 665 6.17 8.37 -7.90
C VAL A 665 4.67 8.18 -7.70
N GLY A 666 3.89 9.15 -8.18
CA GLY A 666 2.44 9.09 -8.18
C GLY A 666 1.86 8.28 -9.34
N ALA A 667 0.57 8.00 -9.29
CA ALA A 667 -0.14 7.20 -10.30
C ALA A 667 0.02 7.71 -11.74
N SER A 668 -0.03 9.03 -11.96
CA SER A 668 0.15 9.63 -13.28
C SER A 668 1.53 9.33 -13.88
N GLU A 669 2.60 9.46 -13.10
CA GLU A 669 3.96 9.07 -13.52
C GLU A 669 4.03 7.55 -13.76
N TRP A 670 3.45 6.77 -12.86
CA TRP A 670 3.46 5.30 -12.97
C TRP A 670 2.83 4.83 -14.28
N ILE A 671 1.64 5.37 -14.60
CA ILE A 671 0.85 5.07 -15.80
C ILE A 671 1.56 5.54 -17.07
N ASP A 672 2.17 6.73 -17.07
CA ASP A 672 2.90 7.22 -18.23
C ASP A 672 4.13 6.34 -18.52
N ARG A 673 4.89 5.91 -17.51
CA ARG A 673 6.01 4.96 -17.70
C ARG A 673 5.55 3.64 -18.34
N MET A 674 4.46 3.04 -17.85
CA MET A 674 3.88 1.83 -18.45
C MET A 674 3.43 2.07 -19.90
N THR A 675 2.80 3.21 -20.16
CA THR A 675 2.30 3.60 -21.50
C THR A 675 3.46 3.81 -22.48
N VAL A 676 4.51 4.52 -22.07
CA VAL A 676 5.71 4.75 -22.87
C VAL A 676 6.43 3.44 -23.17
N LEU A 677 6.56 2.55 -22.18
CA LEU A 677 7.14 1.22 -22.40
C LEU A 677 6.39 0.45 -23.49
N ARG A 678 5.05 0.42 -23.42
CA ARG A 678 4.21 -0.21 -24.46
C ARG A 678 4.46 0.39 -25.84
N ASN A 679 4.56 1.71 -25.92
CA ASN A 679 4.82 2.40 -27.18
C ASN A 679 6.19 2.02 -27.77
N CYS A 680 7.24 1.94 -26.94
CA CYS A 680 8.55 1.47 -27.35
C CYS A 680 8.51 0.02 -27.84
N ILE A 681 7.87 -0.89 -27.10
CA ILE A 681 7.74 -2.30 -27.48
C ILE A 681 6.96 -2.48 -28.79
N PHE A 682 6.04 -1.57 -29.10
CA PHE A 682 5.27 -1.60 -30.34
C PHE A 682 6.11 -1.23 -31.58
N ILE A 683 6.99 -0.23 -31.47
CA ILE A 683 7.76 0.30 -32.61
C ILE A 683 9.09 -0.41 -32.84
N LEU A 684 9.70 -0.91 -31.76
CA LEU A 684 10.85 -1.80 -31.86
C LEU A 684 10.38 -3.14 -32.44
N PRO A 685 11.26 -4.03 -32.93
CA PRO A 685 10.88 -5.32 -33.53
C PRO A 685 10.08 -6.31 -32.63
N GLY A 686 9.46 -5.84 -31.54
CA GLY A 686 8.53 -6.56 -30.70
C GLY A 686 7.10 -6.65 -31.24
N ASN A 687 6.31 -7.47 -30.54
CA ASN A 687 4.91 -7.76 -30.89
C ASN A 687 3.88 -6.85 -30.18
N GLY A 688 4.26 -5.67 -29.70
CA GLY A 688 3.34 -4.65 -29.15
C GLY A 688 2.62 -5.00 -27.83
N ARG A 689 2.60 -6.27 -27.41
CA ARG A 689 2.23 -6.71 -26.07
C ARG A 689 3.49 -6.86 -25.22
N VAL A 690 3.44 -6.36 -23.99
CA VAL A 690 4.60 -6.41 -23.07
C VAL A 690 5.00 -7.86 -22.75
N PRO A 691 4.06 -8.78 -22.43
CA PRO A 691 4.43 -10.17 -22.18
C PRO A 691 5.07 -10.89 -23.38
N ASP A 692 4.89 -10.36 -24.60
CA ASP A 692 5.44 -10.94 -25.82
C ASP A 692 6.82 -10.34 -26.18
N SER A 693 7.29 -9.29 -25.49
CA SER A 693 8.60 -8.69 -25.72
C SER A 693 9.73 -9.41 -24.99
N LYS A 694 9.60 -10.74 -24.81
CA LYS A 694 10.54 -11.56 -24.05
C LYS A 694 11.96 -11.49 -24.60
N GLU A 695 12.20 -11.12 -25.84
CA GLU A 695 13.60 -11.01 -26.32
C GLU A 695 14.25 -9.67 -25.97
N MET A 696 13.46 -8.63 -25.71
CA MET A 696 13.94 -7.28 -25.41
C MET A 696 14.01 -7.03 -23.89
N ARG A 697 15.19 -6.66 -23.41
CA ARG A 697 15.45 -6.25 -22.03
C ARG A 697 15.58 -4.74 -21.95
N LEU A 698 14.85 -4.10 -21.05
CA LEU A 698 15.15 -2.73 -20.67
C LEU A 698 16.39 -2.75 -19.77
N VAL A 699 17.43 -2.02 -20.15
CA VAL A 699 18.74 -1.98 -19.47
C VAL A 699 19.01 -0.60 -18.88
N TYR A 700 18.49 0.45 -19.50
CA TYR A 700 18.64 1.81 -19.03
C TYR A 700 17.32 2.56 -19.14
N ALA A 701 16.94 3.24 -18.07
CA ALA A 701 15.81 4.14 -18.02
C ALA A 701 16.18 5.41 -17.24
N GLU A 702 15.99 6.57 -17.84
CA GLU A 702 16.16 7.86 -17.19
C GLU A 702 15.01 8.79 -17.55
N LYS A 703 14.54 9.54 -16.56
CA LYS A 703 13.58 10.63 -16.75
C LYS A 703 14.32 11.91 -17.10
N ILE A 704 13.86 12.57 -18.15
CA ILE A 704 14.34 13.88 -18.59
C ILE A 704 13.32 14.93 -18.13
N THR A 705 13.76 15.88 -17.30
CA THR A 705 12.89 16.93 -16.76
C THR A 705 12.50 17.96 -17.80
N ASP A 706 13.42 18.28 -18.71
CA ASP A 706 13.12 19.08 -19.90
C ASP A 706 14.08 18.72 -21.05
N TRP A 707 13.53 18.18 -22.13
CA TRP A 707 14.26 17.92 -23.36
C TRP A 707 14.87 19.18 -23.97
N GLY A 708 14.28 20.36 -23.72
CA GLY A 708 14.81 21.65 -24.16
C GLY A 708 16.27 21.89 -23.76
N GLU A 709 16.65 21.37 -22.59
CA GLU A 709 17.94 21.57 -21.94
C GLU A 709 18.84 20.32 -21.96
N ALA A 710 18.29 19.16 -22.37
CA ALA A 710 19.03 17.90 -22.40
C ALA A 710 20.14 17.92 -23.46
N ALA A 711 21.39 17.68 -23.03
CA ALA A 711 22.57 17.71 -23.90
C ALA A 711 22.56 16.59 -24.96
N GLU A 712 21.98 15.46 -24.60
CA GLU A 712 21.83 14.26 -25.40
C GLU A 712 20.62 14.30 -26.35
N ARG A 713 19.84 15.39 -26.38
CA ARG A 713 18.67 15.55 -27.25
C ARG A 713 19.03 15.39 -28.73
N VAL A 714 18.36 14.46 -29.41
CA VAL A 714 18.65 14.15 -30.83
C VAL A 714 17.87 15.01 -31.84
N ASP A 715 16.76 15.62 -31.45
CA ASP A 715 15.89 16.40 -32.34
C ASP A 715 15.12 17.48 -31.57
N VAL A 716 14.97 18.65 -32.19
CA VAL A 716 14.28 19.82 -31.59
C VAL A 716 12.80 19.60 -31.27
N ARG A 717 12.17 18.57 -31.85
CA ARG A 717 10.79 18.18 -31.56
C ARG A 717 10.62 17.47 -30.22
N LEU A 718 11.72 17.00 -29.62
CA LEU A 718 11.74 16.58 -28.22
C LEU A 718 11.70 17.84 -27.35
N THR A 719 10.59 18.01 -26.64
CA THR A 719 10.30 19.16 -25.77
C THR A 719 9.64 18.70 -24.48
N GLY A 720 9.83 19.45 -23.40
CA GLY A 720 9.22 19.17 -22.10
C GLY A 720 9.75 17.89 -21.45
N VAL A 721 8.99 17.35 -20.51
CA VAL A 721 9.33 16.13 -19.77
C VAL A 721 9.32 14.92 -20.71
N GLY A 722 10.19 13.95 -20.43
CA GLY A 722 10.22 12.69 -21.16
C GLY A 722 11.17 11.66 -20.59
N TYR A 723 11.59 10.70 -21.41
CA TYR A 723 12.41 9.57 -20.97
C TYR A 723 13.45 9.14 -22.00
N ILE A 724 14.55 8.56 -21.52
CA ILE A 724 15.49 7.79 -22.31
C ILE A 724 15.38 6.33 -21.90
N PHE A 725 14.99 5.46 -22.84
CA PHE A 725 15.01 4.01 -22.64
C PHE A 725 16.03 3.37 -23.57
N GLN A 726 16.86 2.47 -23.05
CA GLN A 726 17.75 1.64 -23.85
C GLN A 726 17.47 0.16 -23.64
N PHE A 727 17.32 -0.56 -24.75
CA PHE A 727 16.96 -1.97 -24.76
C PHE A 727 18.10 -2.82 -25.32
N ALA A 728 18.12 -4.09 -24.92
CA ALA A 728 19.03 -5.10 -25.45
C ALA A 728 18.29 -6.39 -25.79
N VAL A 729 18.64 -7.01 -26.92
CA VAL A 729 18.40 -8.43 -27.20
C VAL A 729 19.67 -9.17 -26.85
N LEU A 730 19.57 -10.17 -25.99
CA LEU A 730 20.72 -10.88 -25.44
C LEU A 730 20.90 -12.26 -26.08
N GLU A 731 22.15 -12.70 -26.21
CA GLU A 731 22.51 -14.00 -26.76
C GLU A 731 23.58 -14.73 -25.95
N GLY A 732 23.73 -16.03 -26.25
CA GLY A 732 24.70 -16.89 -25.58
C GLY A 732 24.33 -17.23 -24.13
N ASN A 733 25.32 -17.77 -23.40
CA ASN A 733 25.20 -18.11 -21.99
C ASN A 733 25.65 -16.94 -21.10
N GLU A 734 25.14 -16.88 -19.88
CA GLU A 734 25.68 -15.96 -18.88
C GLU A 734 27.15 -16.25 -18.53
N LEU A 735 27.92 -15.18 -18.40
CA LEU A 735 29.32 -15.17 -18.03
C LEU A 735 29.50 -14.58 -16.63
N SER A 736 30.55 -15.01 -15.93
CA SER A 736 30.98 -14.39 -14.67
C SER A 736 31.71 -13.07 -14.93
N THR A 737 31.54 -12.11 -14.03
CA THR A 737 32.20 -10.80 -14.06
C THR A 737 33.42 -10.72 -13.13
N GLY A 738 33.69 -11.79 -12.35
CA GLY A 738 34.64 -11.77 -11.24
C GLY A 738 34.02 -11.35 -9.90
N GLU A 739 32.89 -10.63 -9.93
CA GLU A 739 32.14 -10.23 -8.73
C GLU A 739 31.08 -11.29 -8.39
N VAL A 740 30.91 -11.61 -7.10
CA VAL A 740 30.01 -12.69 -6.64
C VAL A 740 28.55 -12.42 -7.04
N MET A 741 28.14 -11.16 -6.97
CA MET A 741 26.76 -10.71 -7.16
C MET A 741 26.44 -10.36 -8.62
N ARG A 742 27.42 -10.39 -9.54
CA ARG A 742 27.22 -9.86 -10.90
C ARG A 742 27.47 -10.91 -11.99
N ARG A 743 26.59 -10.92 -12.98
CA ARG A 743 26.71 -11.71 -14.21
C ARG A 743 26.73 -10.77 -15.39
N LYS A 744 27.15 -11.28 -16.55
CA LYS A 744 26.97 -10.57 -17.80
C LYS A 744 26.58 -11.48 -18.95
N LYS A 745 25.91 -10.93 -19.95
CA LYS A 745 25.47 -11.65 -21.15
C LYS A 745 25.75 -10.81 -22.39
N ALA A 746 26.08 -11.47 -23.50
CA ALA A 746 26.39 -10.80 -24.75
C ALA A 746 25.14 -10.16 -25.35
N VAL A 747 25.31 -9.01 -25.98
CA VAL A 747 24.27 -8.28 -26.68
C VAL A 747 24.31 -8.65 -28.16
N LYS A 748 23.19 -9.12 -28.67
CA LYS A 748 22.96 -9.36 -30.10
C LYS A 748 22.59 -8.08 -30.81
N GLU A 749 21.59 -7.39 -30.27
CA GLU A 749 21.05 -6.12 -30.79
C GLU A 749 20.78 -5.18 -29.61
N SER A 750 20.89 -3.88 -29.83
CA SER A 750 20.50 -2.89 -28.82
C SER A 750 19.82 -1.70 -29.46
N TYR A 751 18.93 -1.07 -28.69
CA TYR A 751 18.10 0.04 -29.16
C TYR A 751 18.13 1.19 -28.17
N THR A 752 17.99 2.41 -28.68
CA THR A 752 17.80 3.61 -27.87
C THR A 752 16.51 4.29 -28.28
N CYS A 753 15.70 4.69 -27.31
CA CYS A 753 14.50 5.50 -27.49
C CYS A 753 14.63 6.80 -26.67
N GLN A 754 14.45 7.95 -27.32
CA GLN A 754 14.22 9.25 -26.66
C GLN A 754 12.74 9.61 -26.83
N ILE A 755 12.05 9.75 -25.70
CA ILE A 755 10.60 9.88 -25.65
C ILE A 755 10.21 11.21 -25.05
N SER A 756 9.32 11.95 -25.72
CA SER A 756 8.61 13.11 -25.18
C SER A 756 7.11 12.81 -25.09
N GLU A 757 6.29 13.79 -24.69
CA GLU A 757 4.83 13.68 -24.76
C GLU A 757 4.31 13.42 -26.19
N THR A 758 4.98 13.96 -27.21
CA THR A 758 4.46 13.94 -28.59
C THR A 758 5.17 12.93 -29.50
N PHE A 759 6.48 12.74 -29.32
CA PHE A 759 7.30 11.93 -30.23
C PHE A 759 8.14 10.89 -29.49
N ILE A 760 8.37 9.77 -30.18
CA ILE A 760 9.44 8.82 -29.86
C ILE A 760 10.44 8.85 -31.01
N PHE A 761 11.68 9.12 -30.67
CA PHE A 761 12.83 8.95 -31.54
C PHE A 761 13.53 7.65 -31.15
N PHE A 762 13.70 6.72 -32.08
CA PHE A 762 14.36 5.45 -31.79
C PHE A 762 15.37 5.04 -32.86
N LYS A 763 16.36 4.25 -32.47
CA LYS A 763 17.30 3.59 -33.38
C LYS A 763 17.76 2.25 -32.82
N GLU A 764 18.21 1.38 -33.71
CA GLU A 764 19.16 0.33 -33.36
C GLU A 764 20.54 0.96 -33.21
N ASN A 765 21.29 0.66 -32.16
CA ASN A 765 22.55 1.37 -31.85
C ASN A 765 23.67 1.07 -32.86
N SER A 766 23.57 -0.02 -33.62
CA SER A 766 24.44 -0.33 -34.76
C SER A 766 24.21 0.63 -35.95
N GLN A 767 23.07 1.32 -35.98
CA GLN A 767 22.68 2.25 -37.04
C GLN A 767 22.96 3.72 -36.62
N PRO A 768 23.32 4.60 -37.57
CA PRO A 768 23.71 5.97 -37.24
C PRO A 768 22.51 6.88 -36.93
N ASN A 769 21.33 6.62 -37.52
CA ASN A 769 20.24 7.59 -37.56
C ASN A 769 19.03 7.18 -36.72
N PHE A 770 18.43 8.16 -36.04
CA PHE A 770 17.14 8.00 -35.36
C PHE A 770 15.97 8.08 -36.35
N GLN A 771 14.98 7.22 -36.13
CA GLN A 771 13.66 7.28 -36.74
C GLN A 771 12.69 7.96 -35.79
N ALA A 772 11.68 8.66 -36.31
CA ALA A 772 10.73 9.43 -35.51
C ALA A 772 9.30 8.95 -35.75
N VAL A 773 8.57 8.73 -34.66
CA VAL A 773 7.14 8.36 -34.68
C VAL A 773 6.37 9.24 -33.70
N ARG A 774 5.19 9.72 -34.11
CA ARG A 774 4.27 10.43 -33.19
C ARG A 774 3.62 9.43 -32.24
N ARG A 775 3.61 9.72 -30.94
CA ARG A 775 2.96 8.87 -29.91
C ARG A 775 1.48 8.66 -30.21
N SER A 776 0.78 9.69 -30.68
CA SER A 776 -0.64 9.61 -31.04
C SER A 776 -0.95 8.67 -32.21
N ALA A 777 0.05 8.26 -33.00
CA ALA A 777 -0.10 7.31 -34.08
C ALA A 777 0.16 5.85 -33.65
N ILE A 778 0.62 5.64 -32.41
CA ILE A 778 0.90 4.33 -31.85
C ILE A 778 -0.36 3.88 -31.09
N PRO A 779 -0.95 2.73 -31.45
CA PRO A 779 -2.12 2.25 -30.74
C PRO A 779 -1.70 1.65 -29.39
N ILE A 780 -2.44 1.97 -28.32
CA ILE A 780 -2.19 1.41 -26.98
C ILE A 780 -2.53 -0.09 -26.94
N ARG A 781 -3.48 -0.51 -27.78
CA ARG A 781 -3.92 -1.90 -27.99
C ARG A 781 -3.67 -2.31 -29.44
N ARG A 782 -3.08 -3.48 -29.66
CA ARG A 782 -2.87 -4.04 -31.00
C ARG A 782 -4.17 -4.49 -31.66
#